data_AF-A0A5C4P5D2-F1
#
_entry.id   AF-A0A5C4P5D2-F1
#
_cell.length_a   1.000
_cell.length_b   1.000
_cell.length_c   1.000
_cell.angle_alpha   90.00
_cell.angle_beta   90.00
_cell.angle_gamma   90.00
#
_symmetry.space_group_name_H-M   'P 1'
#
loop_
_entity.id
_entity.type
_entity.pdbx_description
1 polymer ?
#
loop_
_entity_poly.entity_id
_entity_poly.type
_entity_poly.pdbx_seq_one_letter_code
_entity_poly.pdbx_strand_id
1 'polypeptide(L)'
;MALRAVFSRLLLCLCSVFVVSSTYAESVIIATPQRGVGIEVDVFDSPDAINGKPSATSSVPATSVGLFTPAVQSFKGKLYMFWVSDSDTAHIYFSTSVEGNNWSSPQTIPVPNLLGNVSVTVFKQKLILTFTGQAQVNSISSEDGMNWSNVSPITASSDAAYNSPVVYNGQLFVFYCEEDDSTVYYVTSDDGLQWSQPSLGFKENAYRILSIVPVVYNGELLLYYSYDIGHLAVRAYDRSAHWGDEQTLSGIANELLLSRATMIGNRIFISSGTNTFASTDGVNWSPYFSKTLGDLTGAPGLGVSYAITTGDLTTDNPQLPADLATGLSHTDYATFAWRSFFALNNTAKTPLPANRGVGNPDSSFADSGKASQSPNPLLWQTFAHRTELFPAAKEQKNSAGGPIRPFGSAPQYSYIQFPNGAPLAAGATYAHYNNLDEATQIGQNAIFFPVNPPNAAKTGSDYAPSNDSQILFEAKANPVVYEYARTLSDFPGHIVLPDGALEVKAAWRKLADIPVQNRARYHTATVVTYQGKDDAPVAHNEDYALVALHIIHKTPNYPTFIFATFEHEDALTLSDGKSPSGLYYIANYNEIAYPGLDTTNNPPTATFSDGNKTYTVSLPNAGLVATSKNPGVYSNSNGIPEGQAGPIRVVQPPTIYSEVEAVNNRVRQLMDGSSEFNNSVWKHYRLKGVQAIPSSTQTDPDYYLANIMVESSQPGIQLFRGSNVFPIRNDNTLTNARNQPNINVPDYDHSTQSLTMGGCMGCHGIAQSSLKQGFSFLFDAINPMLGNKQTGFANPETVGLPDPRTMKERALKYSFGPRNREAIEKEASSRQTP
;
A
#
# COMPACT_ATOMS: atom_id res chain seq x y z
N MET A 1 -16.50 -25.43 6.17
CA MET A 1 -16.18 -24.02 5.86
C MET A 1 -16.67 -23.68 4.45
N ALA A 2 -17.99 -23.66 4.26
CA ALA A 2 -18.60 -23.63 2.93
C ALA A 2 -19.73 -22.59 2.91
N LEU A 3 -20.04 -22.07 1.72
CA LEU A 3 -21.03 -21.02 1.38
C LEU A 3 -20.66 -19.55 1.67
N ARG A 4 -20.04 -19.19 2.80
CA ARG A 4 -19.76 -17.75 3.10
C ARG A 4 -18.69 -17.12 2.18
N ALA A 5 -17.65 -17.87 1.79
CA ALA A 5 -16.61 -17.37 0.88
C ALA A 5 -17.10 -17.21 -0.58
N VAL A 6 -18.12 -17.99 -0.98
CA VAL A 6 -18.70 -17.93 -2.33
C VAL A 6 -19.64 -16.73 -2.48
N PHE A 7 -20.35 -16.34 -1.41
CA PHE A 7 -21.24 -15.17 -1.44
C PHE A 7 -20.49 -13.83 -1.47
N SER A 8 -19.31 -13.72 -0.84
CA SER A 8 -18.47 -12.52 -0.96
C SER A 8 -17.94 -12.31 -2.38
N ARG A 9 -17.70 -13.41 -3.13
CA ARG A 9 -17.29 -13.34 -4.56
C ARG A 9 -18.45 -12.97 -5.48
N LEU A 10 -19.69 -13.34 -5.15
CA LEU A 10 -20.88 -13.02 -5.96
C LEU A 10 -21.30 -11.55 -5.86
N LEU A 11 -21.07 -10.86 -4.73
CA LEU A 11 -21.46 -9.45 -4.59
C LEU A 11 -20.60 -8.51 -5.45
N LEU A 12 -19.35 -8.88 -5.73
CA LEU A 12 -18.46 -8.16 -6.67
C LEU A 12 -18.80 -8.44 -8.14
N CYS A 13 -19.50 -9.54 -8.43
CA CYS A 13 -19.82 -9.98 -9.79
C CYS A 13 -21.14 -9.39 -10.36
N LEU A 14 -21.96 -8.74 -9.52
CA LEU A 14 -23.26 -8.20 -9.94
C LEU A 14 -23.20 -6.73 -10.44
N CYS A 15 -22.03 -6.11 -10.46
CA CYS A 15 -21.82 -4.78 -11.07
C CYS A 15 -21.29 -4.84 -12.51
N SER A 16 -21.00 -6.03 -13.06
CA SER A 16 -20.35 -6.23 -14.35
C SER A 16 -21.30 -6.73 -15.44
N VAL A 17 -22.42 -6.02 -15.67
CA VAL A 17 -23.26 -6.23 -16.87
C VAL A 17 -23.36 -4.94 -17.68
N PHE A 18 -22.22 -4.38 -18.06
CA PHE A 18 -22.03 -3.62 -19.30
C PHE A 18 -20.54 -3.71 -19.66
N VAL A 19 -20.21 -4.29 -20.82
CA VAL A 19 -18.86 -4.23 -21.38
C VAL A 19 -18.67 -2.82 -21.91
N VAL A 20 -18.28 -1.90 -21.02
CA VAL A 20 -17.58 -0.68 -21.40
C VAL A 20 -16.11 -1.07 -21.39
N SER A 21 -15.39 -0.80 -22.48
CA SER A 21 -13.96 -1.10 -22.61
C SER A 21 -13.20 -0.44 -21.45
N SER A 22 -12.81 -1.20 -20.44
CA SER A 22 -11.84 -0.78 -19.43
C SER A 22 -10.47 -0.71 -20.09
N THR A 23 -9.80 0.44 -20.04
CA THR A 23 -8.34 0.43 -20.18
C THR A 23 -7.78 -0.02 -18.85
N TYR A 24 -7.19 -1.21 -18.84
CA TYR A 24 -6.42 -1.65 -17.70
C TYR A 24 -5.16 -0.80 -17.61
N ALA A 25 -4.80 -0.46 -16.38
CA ALA A 25 -3.66 0.40 -16.11
C ALA A 25 -2.33 -0.33 -16.38
N GLU A 26 -2.33 -1.66 -16.36
CA GLU A 26 -1.16 -2.54 -16.52
C GLU A 26 -1.23 -3.32 -17.82
N SER A 27 -0.06 -3.59 -18.41
CA SER A 27 0.03 -4.32 -19.68
C SER A 27 0.70 -5.67 -19.49
N VAL A 28 0.10 -6.74 -20.02
CA VAL A 28 0.77 -8.04 -20.13
C VAL A 28 1.78 -7.98 -21.27
N ILE A 29 2.95 -8.55 -21.04
CA ILE A 29 4.03 -8.69 -22.01
C ILE A 29 4.17 -10.17 -22.34
N ILE A 30 4.05 -10.50 -23.64
CA ILE A 30 4.27 -11.86 -24.16
C ILE A 30 5.48 -11.83 -25.08
N ALA A 31 6.56 -12.51 -24.69
CA ALA A 31 7.83 -12.53 -25.38
C ALA A 31 8.06 -13.89 -26.04
N THR A 32 7.83 -13.98 -27.36
CA THR A 32 7.90 -15.23 -28.14
C THR A 32 9.28 -15.39 -28.79
N PRO A 33 10.12 -16.34 -28.33
CA PRO A 33 11.44 -16.56 -28.93
C PRO A 33 11.35 -17.33 -30.25
N GLN A 34 12.22 -16.97 -31.19
CA GLN A 34 12.46 -17.73 -32.41
C GLN A 34 13.96 -17.99 -32.55
N ARG A 35 14.33 -19.28 -32.58
CA ARG A 35 15.73 -19.71 -32.60
C ARG A 35 16.47 -19.11 -33.79
N GLY A 36 17.62 -18.48 -33.53
CA GLY A 36 18.48 -17.88 -34.55
C GLY A 36 17.94 -16.60 -35.22
N VAL A 37 16.79 -16.08 -34.79
CA VAL A 37 16.20 -14.83 -35.32
C VAL A 37 16.14 -13.75 -34.24
N GLY A 38 15.51 -14.03 -33.11
CA GLY A 38 15.29 -13.05 -32.07
C GLY A 38 14.11 -13.38 -31.18
N ILE A 39 13.61 -12.38 -30.46
CA ILE A 39 12.42 -12.49 -29.60
C ILE A 39 11.42 -11.43 -30.07
N GLU A 40 10.23 -11.86 -30.45
CA GLU A 40 9.13 -10.94 -30.73
C GLU A 40 8.35 -10.66 -29.45
N VAL A 41 8.00 -9.40 -29.22
CA VAL A 41 7.37 -8.95 -27.97
C VAL A 41 6.03 -8.29 -28.29
N ASP A 42 4.97 -8.86 -27.77
CA ASP A 42 3.59 -8.40 -27.90
C ASP A 42 3.11 -7.79 -26.58
N VAL A 43 2.58 -6.57 -26.63
CA VAL A 43 2.08 -5.80 -25.48
C VAL A 43 0.55 -5.76 -25.50
N PHE A 44 -0.08 -6.02 -24.35
CA PHE A 44 -1.54 -6.09 -24.21
C PHE A 44 -2.02 -5.12 -23.14
N ASP A 45 -2.49 -3.93 -23.55
CA ASP A 45 -3.03 -2.88 -22.64
C ASP A 45 -4.48 -3.13 -22.19
N SER A 46 -5.13 -4.15 -22.75
CA SER A 46 -6.46 -4.63 -22.32
C SER A 46 -6.37 -6.11 -21.92
N PRO A 47 -5.62 -6.44 -20.86
CA PRO A 47 -5.41 -7.80 -20.38
C PRO A 47 -6.66 -8.52 -19.93
N ASP A 48 -7.81 -7.86 -19.79
CA ASP A 48 -9.13 -8.41 -19.48
C ASP A 48 -9.91 -8.86 -20.74
N ALA A 49 -9.47 -8.50 -21.94
CA ALA A 49 -10.11 -8.90 -23.18
C ALA A 49 -10.13 -10.43 -23.36
N ILE A 50 -11.18 -10.93 -24.01
CA ILE A 50 -11.27 -12.32 -24.48
C ILE A 50 -10.46 -12.42 -25.77
N ASN A 51 -9.62 -13.46 -25.91
CA ASN A 51 -8.70 -13.63 -27.03
C ASN A 51 -7.85 -12.37 -27.26
N GLY A 52 -6.96 -12.09 -26.30
CA GLY A 52 -6.11 -10.91 -26.26
C GLY A 52 -5.57 -10.51 -27.62
N LYS A 53 -5.63 -9.22 -27.90
CA LYS A 53 -5.04 -8.61 -29.10
C LYS A 53 -3.91 -7.69 -28.66
N PRO A 54 -2.72 -7.82 -29.24
CA PRO A 54 -1.63 -6.91 -28.91
C PRO A 54 -2.01 -5.49 -29.34
N SER A 55 -1.82 -4.51 -28.44
CA SER A 55 -1.87 -3.10 -28.77
C SER A 55 -0.63 -2.65 -29.53
N ALA A 56 0.50 -3.34 -29.30
CA ALA A 56 1.74 -3.14 -30.01
C ALA A 56 2.55 -4.45 -30.11
N THR A 57 3.34 -4.55 -31.17
CA THR A 57 4.28 -5.65 -31.41
C THR A 57 5.65 -5.04 -31.74
N SER A 58 6.70 -5.55 -31.10
CA SER A 58 8.09 -5.16 -31.34
C SER A 58 8.99 -6.39 -31.41
N SER A 59 10.28 -6.20 -31.70
CA SER A 59 11.24 -7.31 -31.76
C SER A 59 12.57 -6.95 -31.13
N VAL A 60 13.16 -7.89 -30.41
CA VAL A 60 14.55 -7.87 -29.98
C VAL A 60 15.35 -8.78 -30.94
N PRO A 61 16.07 -8.20 -31.93
CA PRO A 61 16.82 -9.00 -32.88
C PRO A 61 18.01 -9.67 -32.18
N ALA A 62 18.20 -10.96 -32.39
CA ALA A 62 19.33 -11.70 -31.82
C ALA A 62 19.62 -13.02 -32.57
N THR A 63 20.85 -13.18 -33.03
CA THR A 63 21.32 -14.40 -33.73
C THR A 63 21.61 -15.56 -32.77
N SER A 64 21.51 -15.35 -31.45
CA SER A 64 21.90 -16.29 -30.39
C SER A 64 20.75 -16.60 -29.42
N VAL A 65 19.50 -16.62 -29.88
CA VAL A 65 18.37 -17.04 -29.05
C VAL A 65 18.20 -18.55 -29.14
N GLY A 66 18.22 -19.24 -27.99
CA GLY A 66 17.87 -20.66 -27.89
C GLY A 66 16.36 -20.89 -27.88
N LEU A 67 15.92 -22.15 -27.73
CA LEU A 67 14.50 -22.49 -27.54
C LEU A 67 14.01 -22.33 -26.09
N PHE A 68 14.88 -21.83 -25.21
CA PHE A 68 14.54 -21.55 -23.82
C PHE A 68 13.56 -20.38 -23.69
N THR A 69 12.62 -20.52 -22.75
CA THR A 69 11.61 -19.50 -22.49
C THR A 69 12.25 -18.24 -21.87
N PRO A 70 12.10 -17.05 -22.50
CA PRO A 70 12.56 -15.80 -21.92
C PRO A 70 11.93 -15.53 -20.56
N ALA A 71 12.67 -14.88 -19.67
CA ALA A 71 12.18 -14.48 -18.36
C ALA A 71 12.02 -12.96 -18.32
N VAL A 72 10.80 -12.47 -18.07
CA VAL A 72 10.45 -11.05 -18.14
C VAL A 72 10.02 -10.56 -16.77
N GLN A 73 10.64 -9.48 -16.28
CA GLN A 73 10.42 -8.95 -14.93
C GLN A 73 10.43 -7.43 -14.94
N SER A 74 9.46 -6.79 -14.25
CA SER A 74 9.56 -5.36 -13.95
C SER A 74 10.54 -5.12 -12.80
N PHE A 75 11.39 -4.12 -12.97
CA PHE A 75 12.32 -3.66 -11.95
C PHE A 75 12.67 -2.19 -12.15
N LYS A 76 12.45 -1.38 -11.12
CA LYS A 76 12.83 0.05 -11.07
C LYS A 76 12.35 0.85 -12.29
N GLY A 77 11.10 0.61 -12.69
CA GLY A 77 10.43 1.35 -13.77
C GLY A 77 10.79 0.89 -15.19
N LYS A 78 11.43 -0.27 -15.33
CA LYS A 78 11.72 -0.91 -16.61
C LYS A 78 11.36 -2.39 -16.58
N LEU A 79 10.94 -2.91 -17.71
CA LEU A 79 10.96 -4.31 -18.03
C LEU A 79 12.39 -4.76 -18.33
N TYR A 80 12.79 -5.85 -17.72
CA TYR A 80 13.98 -6.62 -18.09
C TYR A 80 13.52 -7.93 -18.71
N MET A 81 14.13 -8.29 -19.84
CA MET A 81 13.94 -9.58 -20.46
C MET A 81 15.28 -10.30 -20.54
N PHE A 82 15.35 -11.49 -19.94
CA PHE A 82 16.54 -12.34 -19.89
C PHE A 82 16.34 -13.60 -20.73
N TRP A 83 17.39 -14.02 -21.42
CA TRP A 83 17.39 -15.28 -22.19
C TRP A 83 18.79 -15.88 -22.27
N VAL A 84 18.83 -17.11 -22.78
CA VAL A 84 20.07 -17.89 -22.95
C VAL A 84 20.14 -18.41 -24.40
N SER A 85 21.36 -18.68 -24.86
CA SER A 85 21.62 -19.24 -26.19
C SER A 85 21.92 -20.74 -26.09
N ASP A 86 21.48 -21.54 -27.05
CA ASP A 86 21.86 -22.96 -27.13
C ASP A 86 23.37 -23.15 -27.39
N SER A 87 24.05 -22.14 -27.93
CA SER A 87 25.45 -22.23 -28.34
C SER A 87 26.42 -21.48 -27.41
N ASP A 88 25.91 -20.81 -26.38
CA ASP A 88 26.71 -19.97 -25.47
C ASP A 88 26.53 -20.44 -24.03
N THR A 89 27.55 -21.09 -23.50
CA THR A 89 27.58 -21.62 -22.13
C THR A 89 28.23 -20.65 -21.14
N ALA A 90 28.53 -19.42 -21.57
CA ALA A 90 29.27 -18.43 -20.79
C ALA A 90 28.49 -17.13 -20.52
N HIS A 91 27.30 -16.94 -21.12
CA HIS A 91 26.55 -15.69 -20.98
C HIS A 91 25.05 -15.88 -20.87
N ILE A 92 24.44 -15.10 -19.96
CA ILE A 92 23.03 -14.75 -19.99
C ILE A 92 22.89 -13.44 -20.75
N TYR A 93 21.90 -13.35 -21.63
CA TYR A 93 21.61 -12.14 -22.40
C TYR A 93 20.44 -11.40 -21.78
N PHE A 94 20.43 -10.08 -21.92
CA PHE A 94 19.27 -9.28 -21.52
C PHE A 94 19.05 -8.05 -22.39
N SER A 95 17.82 -7.55 -22.37
CA SER A 95 17.42 -6.27 -22.95
C SER A 95 16.40 -5.61 -22.02
N THR A 96 16.25 -4.29 -22.14
CA THR A 96 15.33 -3.51 -21.31
C THR A 96 14.39 -2.67 -22.14
N SER A 97 13.18 -2.45 -21.61
CA SER A 97 12.19 -1.52 -22.17
C SER A 97 11.43 -0.85 -21.03
N VAL A 98 10.83 0.31 -21.26
CA VAL A 98 9.91 0.92 -20.28
C VAL A 98 8.53 0.27 -20.38
N GLU A 99 8.01 0.16 -21.61
CA GLU A 99 6.62 -0.26 -21.89
C GLU A 99 6.54 -1.56 -22.70
N GLY A 100 7.67 -2.11 -23.14
CA GLY A 100 7.72 -3.36 -23.95
C GLY A 100 7.66 -3.14 -25.45
N ASN A 101 7.60 -1.88 -25.89
CA ASN A 101 7.49 -1.49 -27.31
C ASN A 101 8.84 -1.12 -27.94
N ASN A 102 9.77 -0.61 -27.13
CA ASN A 102 11.09 -0.16 -27.58
C ASN A 102 12.15 -0.77 -26.68
N TRP A 103 12.90 -1.72 -27.21
CA TRP A 103 13.90 -2.49 -26.46
C TRP A 103 15.32 -2.00 -26.74
N SER A 104 16.16 -2.03 -25.71
CA SER A 104 17.59 -1.75 -25.86
C SER A 104 18.29 -2.83 -26.70
N SER A 105 19.46 -2.51 -27.24
CA SER A 105 20.33 -3.54 -27.83
C SER A 105 20.64 -4.64 -26.80
N PRO A 106 20.74 -5.91 -27.21
CA PRO A 106 21.12 -7.00 -26.31
C PRO A 106 22.45 -6.74 -25.58
N GLN A 107 22.46 -7.04 -24.29
CA GLN A 107 23.62 -6.98 -23.40
C GLN A 107 23.89 -8.36 -22.81
N THR A 108 25.09 -8.59 -22.28
CA THR A 108 25.50 -9.90 -21.73
C THR A 108 25.92 -9.81 -20.28
N ILE A 109 25.66 -10.88 -19.54
CA ILE A 109 26.08 -11.11 -18.16
C ILE A 109 26.98 -12.35 -18.18
N PRO A 110 28.28 -12.24 -17.88
CA PRO A 110 29.19 -13.38 -17.88
C PRO A 110 28.89 -14.31 -16.71
N VAL A 111 28.60 -15.59 -17.02
CA VAL A 111 28.37 -16.66 -16.05
C VAL A 111 29.04 -17.95 -16.52
N PRO A 112 29.84 -18.64 -15.70
CA PRO A 112 30.49 -19.88 -16.12
C PRO A 112 29.51 -21.07 -16.17
N ASN A 113 29.78 -22.01 -17.08
CA ASN A 113 29.19 -23.35 -17.13
C ASN A 113 27.65 -23.37 -17.21
N LEU A 114 27.06 -22.42 -17.92
CA LEU A 114 25.62 -22.34 -18.15
C LEU A 114 25.17 -23.50 -19.04
N LEU A 115 24.18 -24.28 -18.58
CA LEU A 115 23.57 -25.38 -19.36
C LEU A 115 22.20 -25.03 -19.93
N GLY A 116 21.50 -24.06 -19.34
CA GLY A 116 20.21 -23.60 -19.83
C GLY A 116 19.30 -23.09 -18.72
N ASN A 117 18.11 -22.62 -19.12
CA ASN A 117 17.05 -22.07 -18.28
C ASN A 117 17.50 -20.89 -17.38
N VAL A 118 16.98 -19.70 -17.66
CA VAL A 118 17.12 -18.53 -16.79
C VAL A 118 15.75 -18.13 -16.29
N SER A 119 15.63 -17.90 -14.99
CA SER A 119 14.42 -17.39 -14.35
C SER A 119 14.78 -16.15 -13.52
N VAL A 120 13.82 -15.28 -13.26
CA VAL A 120 14.05 -14.02 -12.53
C VAL A 120 12.90 -13.70 -11.59
N THR A 121 13.22 -13.04 -10.47
CA THR A 121 12.26 -12.36 -9.59
C THR A 121 12.92 -11.12 -8.97
N VAL A 122 12.16 -10.27 -8.28
CA VAL A 122 12.72 -9.21 -7.42
C VAL A 122 12.58 -9.60 -5.96
N PHE A 123 13.67 -9.54 -5.20
CA PHE A 123 13.65 -9.79 -3.76
C PHE A 123 14.54 -8.78 -3.05
N LYS A 124 14.03 -8.16 -1.99
CA LYS A 124 14.75 -7.14 -1.20
C LYS A 124 15.42 -6.06 -2.07
N GLN A 125 14.65 -5.50 -3.01
CA GLN A 125 15.10 -4.45 -3.95
C GLN A 125 16.21 -4.86 -4.93
N LYS A 126 16.40 -6.16 -5.16
CA LYS A 126 17.36 -6.71 -6.11
C LYS A 126 16.67 -7.60 -7.12
N LEU A 127 17.11 -7.54 -8.37
CA LEU A 127 16.87 -8.62 -9.32
C LEU A 127 17.64 -9.85 -8.84
N ILE A 128 16.97 -10.99 -8.77
CA ILE A 128 17.57 -12.29 -8.50
C ILE A 128 17.34 -13.18 -9.71
N LEU A 129 18.42 -13.60 -10.36
CA LEU A 129 18.37 -14.57 -11.45
C LEU A 129 18.80 -15.92 -10.93
N THR A 130 18.05 -16.96 -11.30
CA THR A 130 18.43 -18.36 -11.09
C THR A 130 18.66 -19.02 -12.44
N PHE A 131 19.64 -19.91 -12.51
CA PHE A 131 19.98 -20.62 -13.74
C PHE A 131 20.64 -21.97 -13.48
N THR A 132 20.49 -22.90 -14.42
CA THR A 132 21.10 -24.22 -14.33
C THR A 132 22.54 -24.19 -14.83
N GLY A 133 23.48 -24.52 -13.96
CA GLY A 133 24.89 -24.74 -14.30
C GLY A 133 25.25 -26.22 -14.38
N GLN A 134 26.47 -26.54 -14.82
CA GLN A 134 26.92 -27.92 -15.03
C GLN A 134 26.89 -28.83 -13.78
N ALA A 135 26.98 -28.26 -12.58
CA ALA A 135 27.09 -29.02 -11.34
C ALA A 135 25.99 -28.71 -10.31
N GLN A 136 25.15 -27.70 -10.53
CA GLN A 136 24.12 -27.23 -9.58
C GLN A 136 23.32 -26.07 -10.18
N VAL A 137 22.19 -25.76 -9.54
CA VAL A 137 21.48 -24.49 -9.73
C VAL A 137 22.27 -23.37 -9.06
N ASN A 138 22.37 -22.23 -9.74
CA ASN A 138 23.08 -21.06 -9.25
C ASN A 138 22.19 -19.82 -9.24
N SER A 139 22.64 -18.80 -8.51
CA SER A 139 22.03 -17.48 -8.45
C SER A 139 23.04 -16.35 -8.68
N ILE A 140 22.55 -15.25 -9.23
CA ILE A 140 23.21 -13.94 -9.24
C ILE A 140 22.19 -12.87 -8.90
N SER A 141 22.65 -11.73 -8.39
CA SER A 141 21.79 -10.61 -8.01
C SER A 141 22.29 -9.27 -8.54
N SER A 142 21.38 -8.31 -8.70
CA SER A 142 21.71 -6.95 -9.08
C SER A 142 20.81 -5.93 -8.39
N GLU A 143 21.41 -4.88 -7.83
CA GLU A 143 20.70 -3.75 -7.19
C GLU A 143 20.23 -2.70 -8.22
N ASP A 144 20.84 -2.65 -9.39
CA ASP A 144 20.59 -1.62 -10.43
C ASP A 144 20.19 -2.21 -11.79
N GLY A 145 20.20 -3.55 -11.92
CA GLY A 145 19.93 -4.28 -13.16
C GLY A 145 21.08 -4.29 -14.16
N MET A 146 22.23 -3.70 -13.82
CA MET A 146 23.37 -3.53 -14.71
C MET A 146 24.64 -4.16 -14.15
N ASN A 147 24.90 -3.97 -12.86
CA ASN A 147 26.03 -4.54 -12.14
C ASN A 147 25.58 -5.78 -11.38
N TRP A 148 26.26 -6.91 -11.64
CA TRP A 148 25.85 -8.22 -11.16
C TRP A 148 26.83 -8.77 -10.12
N SER A 149 26.30 -9.47 -9.12
CA SER A 149 27.11 -10.18 -8.15
C SER A 149 27.88 -11.34 -8.77
N ASN A 150 28.87 -11.85 -8.04
CA ASN A 150 29.46 -13.15 -8.37
C ASN A 150 28.39 -14.25 -8.29
N VAL A 151 28.61 -15.33 -9.05
CA VAL A 151 27.76 -16.52 -9.02
C VAL A 151 27.81 -17.17 -7.64
N SER A 152 26.63 -17.46 -7.09
CA SER A 152 26.47 -18.16 -5.82
C SER A 152 25.70 -19.48 -5.98
N PRO A 153 26.18 -20.60 -5.41
CA PRO A 153 25.42 -21.85 -5.34
C PRO A 153 24.05 -21.66 -4.69
N ILE A 154 23.04 -22.39 -5.19
CA ILE A 154 21.81 -22.68 -4.45
C ILE A 154 21.92 -24.09 -3.89
N THR A 155 21.43 -24.32 -2.67
CA THR A 155 21.41 -25.65 -2.03
C THR A 155 20.33 -26.56 -2.63
N ALA A 156 20.40 -26.80 -3.93
CA ALA A 156 19.55 -27.71 -4.69
C ALA A 156 20.39 -28.87 -5.27
N SER A 157 19.73 -29.94 -5.74
CA SER A 157 20.45 -31.05 -6.37
C SER A 157 21.18 -30.61 -7.64
N SER A 158 22.29 -31.29 -7.94
CA SER A 158 23.15 -31.02 -9.09
C SER A 158 22.51 -31.35 -10.44
N ASP A 159 21.53 -32.26 -10.44
CA ASP A 159 20.79 -32.76 -11.61
C ASP A 159 19.42 -32.08 -11.79
N ALA A 160 19.16 -30.98 -11.07
CA ALA A 160 17.90 -30.26 -11.18
C ALA A 160 17.70 -29.66 -12.59
N ALA A 161 16.79 -30.27 -13.36
CA ALA A 161 16.50 -29.88 -14.74
C ALA A 161 15.66 -28.58 -14.82
N TYR A 162 14.78 -28.37 -13.83
CA TYR A 162 13.87 -27.23 -13.77
C TYR A 162 14.06 -26.46 -12.47
N ASN A 163 14.15 -25.13 -12.56
CA ASN A 163 14.15 -24.27 -11.39
C ASN A 163 13.36 -22.98 -11.67
N SER A 164 12.58 -22.54 -10.68
CA SER A 164 11.85 -21.27 -10.78
C SER A 164 11.76 -20.57 -9.42
N PRO A 165 12.20 -19.30 -9.33
CA PRO A 165 12.09 -18.50 -8.13
C PRO A 165 10.70 -17.86 -8.01
N VAL A 166 10.23 -17.65 -6.78
CA VAL A 166 9.02 -16.89 -6.47
C VAL A 166 9.12 -16.30 -5.06
N VAL A 167 8.59 -15.11 -4.83
CA VAL A 167 8.53 -14.52 -3.48
C VAL A 167 7.16 -14.77 -2.88
N TYR A 168 7.09 -15.34 -1.68
CA TYR A 168 5.85 -15.59 -0.97
C TYR A 168 6.05 -15.44 0.55
N ASN A 169 5.11 -14.76 1.23
CA ASN A 169 5.16 -14.50 2.68
C ASN A 169 6.50 -13.94 3.19
N GLY A 170 7.15 -13.07 2.40
CA GLY A 170 8.41 -12.44 2.77
C GLY A 170 9.66 -13.31 2.57
N GLN A 171 9.53 -14.51 2.02
CA GLN A 171 10.63 -15.41 1.69
C GLN A 171 10.76 -15.61 0.19
N LEU A 172 12.00 -15.82 -0.26
CA LEU A 172 12.30 -16.23 -1.62
C LEU A 172 12.31 -17.76 -1.70
N PHE A 173 11.43 -18.35 -2.49
CA PHE A 173 11.38 -19.77 -2.79
C PHE A 173 12.07 -20.04 -4.12
N VAL A 174 12.76 -21.18 -4.22
CA VAL A 174 13.16 -21.77 -5.50
C VAL A 174 12.66 -23.21 -5.53
N PHE A 175 11.69 -23.47 -6.41
CA PHE A 175 11.17 -24.80 -6.67
C PHE A 175 12.05 -25.49 -7.69
N TYR A 176 12.28 -26.79 -7.51
CA TYR A 176 13.03 -27.60 -8.46
C TYR A 176 12.59 -29.07 -8.47
N CYS A 177 12.99 -29.78 -9.53
CA CYS A 177 12.81 -31.22 -9.68
C CYS A 177 14.07 -31.81 -10.33
N GLU A 178 14.48 -32.99 -9.87
CA GLU A 178 15.61 -33.75 -10.39
C GLU A 178 15.24 -34.42 -11.73
N GLU A 179 16.24 -34.75 -12.55
CA GLU A 179 16.01 -35.45 -13.81
C GLU A 179 15.39 -36.84 -13.56
N ASP A 180 14.31 -37.16 -14.28
CA ASP A 180 13.55 -38.41 -14.14
C ASP A 180 12.99 -38.69 -12.72
N ASP A 181 12.72 -37.66 -11.92
CA ASP A 181 12.01 -37.76 -10.63
C ASP A 181 10.56 -37.24 -10.72
N SER A 182 9.67 -37.82 -9.90
CA SER A 182 8.27 -37.42 -9.70
C SER A 182 8.08 -36.55 -8.46
N THR A 183 9.18 -36.16 -7.81
CA THR A 183 9.18 -35.39 -6.57
C THR A 183 9.51 -33.93 -6.83
N VAL A 184 8.70 -33.03 -6.26
CA VAL A 184 8.97 -31.60 -6.27
C VAL A 184 9.63 -31.21 -4.94
N TYR A 185 10.76 -30.53 -5.03
CA TYR A 185 11.49 -29.97 -3.90
C TYR A 185 11.48 -28.45 -3.95
N TYR A 186 11.79 -27.83 -2.82
CA TYR A 186 12.06 -26.41 -2.75
C TYR A 186 13.11 -26.07 -1.71
N VAL A 187 13.74 -24.92 -1.91
CA VAL A 187 14.54 -24.22 -0.90
C VAL A 187 14.03 -22.81 -0.72
N THR A 188 14.25 -22.26 0.46
CA THR A 188 13.90 -20.88 0.78
C THR A 188 15.11 -20.06 1.18
N SER A 189 15.00 -18.74 1.05
CA SER A 189 15.98 -17.77 1.51
C SER A 189 15.31 -16.54 2.11
N ASP A 190 15.82 -16.10 3.26
CA ASP A 190 15.39 -14.86 3.90
C ASP A 190 16.18 -13.65 3.37
N ASP A 191 17.34 -13.83 2.73
CA ASP A 191 18.23 -12.75 2.29
C ASP A 191 18.64 -12.80 0.80
N GLY A 192 18.24 -13.85 0.08
CA GLY A 192 18.59 -14.11 -1.31
C GLY A 192 20.02 -14.63 -1.51
N LEU A 193 20.76 -14.94 -0.43
CA LEU A 193 22.16 -15.35 -0.46
C LEU A 193 22.37 -16.68 0.26
N GLN A 194 21.78 -16.83 1.44
CA GLN A 194 21.81 -18.05 2.24
C GLN A 194 20.52 -18.84 1.99
N TRP A 195 20.68 -20.12 1.68
CA TRP A 195 19.57 -21.00 1.32
C TRP A 195 19.33 -22.05 2.40
N SER A 196 18.07 -22.39 2.61
CA SER A 196 17.66 -23.50 3.47
C SER A 196 18.20 -24.83 2.94
N GLN A 197 18.13 -25.87 3.76
CA GLN A 197 18.22 -27.24 3.25
C GLN A 197 17.00 -27.56 2.36
N PRO A 198 17.15 -28.48 1.39
CA PRO A 198 16.03 -28.97 0.60
C PRO A 198 14.85 -29.43 1.44
N SER A 199 13.67 -28.96 1.07
CA SER A 199 12.40 -29.39 1.64
C SER A 199 11.58 -30.15 0.61
N LEU A 200 10.92 -31.21 1.04
CA LEU A 200 9.96 -31.94 0.20
C LEU A 200 8.69 -31.10 0.04
N GLY A 201 8.33 -30.76 -1.19
CA GLY A 201 7.04 -30.17 -1.51
C GLY A 201 5.97 -31.25 -1.51
N PHE A 202 6.01 -32.10 -2.53
CA PHE A 202 5.14 -33.26 -2.68
C PHE A 202 5.75 -34.27 -3.67
N LYS A 203 5.18 -35.47 -3.69
CA LYS A 203 5.55 -36.52 -4.63
C LYS A 203 4.33 -36.99 -5.39
N GLU A 204 4.41 -37.00 -6.72
CA GLU A 204 3.33 -37.48 -7.57
C GLU A 204 3.43 -38.97 -7.86
N ASN A 205 2.29 -39.57 -8.19
CA ASN A 205 2.24 -40.94 -8.67
C ASN A 205 2.43 -40.98 -10.20
N ALA A 206 3.62 -40.56 -10.64
CA ALA A 206 3.99 -40.40 -12.06
C ALA A 206 5.41 -40.93 -12.32
N TYR A 207 5.81 -41.04 -13.60
CA TYR A 207 7.20 -41.39 -13.92
C TYR A 207 8.14 -40.22 -13.62
N ARG A 208 7.80 -39.01 -14.09
CA ARG A 208 8.59 -37.80 -13.86
C ARG A 208 7.78 -36.52 -14.00
N ILE A 209 8.25 -35.46 -13.34
CA ILE A 209 7.78 -34.09 -13.58
C ILE A 209 8.50 -33.52 -14.81
N LEU A 210 7.76 -32.83 -15.67
CA LEU A 210 8.26 -32.27 -16.94
C LEU A 210 8.32 -30.73 -16.93
N SER A 211 7.59 -30.07 -16.04
CA SER A 211 7.65 -28.61 -15.87
C SER A 211 7.11 -28.19 -14.50
N ILE A 212 7.60 -27.06 -13.99
CA ILE A 212 7.14 -26.41 -12.77
C ILE A 212 7.03 -24.90 -13.00
N VAL A 213 5.92 -24.29 -12.61
CA VAL A 213 5.63 -22.87 -12.81
C VAL A 213 4.95 -22.31 -11.56
N PRO A 214 5.71 -21.72 -10.63
CA PRO A 214 5.16 -21.07 -9.44
C PRO A 214 4.63 -19.67 -9.77
N VAL A 215 3.58 -19.26 -9.06
CA VAL A 215 3.02 -17.90 -9.10
C VAL A 215 2.19 -17.66 -7.86
N VAL A 216 2.29 -16.47 -7.27
CA VAL A 216 1.40 -16.08 -6.18
C VAL A 216 0.16 -15.42 -6.77
N TYR A 217 -1.00 -15.98 -6.46
CA TYR A 217 -2.28 -15.51 -6.95
C TYR A 217 -3.33 -15.65 -5.88
N ASN A 218 -4.12 -14.59 -5.68
CA ASN A 218 -5.21 -14.58 -4.70
C ASN A 218 -4.74 -14.94 -3.26
N GLY A 219 -3.52 -14.51 -2.91
CA GLY A 219 -2.94 -14.72 -1.59
C GLY A 219 -2.39 -16.12 -1.30
N GLU A 220 -2.36 -17.01 -2.29
CA GLU A 220 -1.79 -18.36 -2.19
C GLU A 220 -0.64 -18.51 -3.19
N LEU A 221 0.33 -19.36 -2.85
CA LEU A 221 1.36 -19.77 -3.78
C LEU A 221 0.84 -20.95 -4.60
N LEU A 222 0.55 -20.73 -5.88
CA LEU A 222 0.14 -21.78 -6.80
C LEU A 222 1.36 -22.34 -7.50
N LEU A 223 1.55 -23.66 -7.41
CA LEU A 223 2.55 -24.37 -8.19
C LEU A 223 1.86 -25.18 -9.28
N TYR A 224 1.98 -24.71 -10.51
CA TYR A 224 1.54 -25.44 -11.69
C TYR A 224 2.63 -26.40 -12.15
N TYR A 225 2.26 -27.59 -12.56
CA TYR A 225 3.20 -28.59 -13.03
C TYR A 225 2.57 -29.52 -14.06
N SER A 226 3.44 -30.19 -14.83
CA SER A 226 3.05 -31.24 -15.76
C SER A 226 3.82 -32.52 -15.44
N TYR A 227 3.16 -33.67 -15.48
CA TYR A 227 3.75 -34.98 -15.28
C TYR A 227 3.16 -35.97 -16.29
N ASP A 228 3.97 -36.89 -16.81
CA ASP A 228 3.58 -37.75 -17.95
C ASP A 228 3.05 -36.93 -19.18
N ILE A 229 2.84 -37.56 -20.34
CA ILE A 229 2.25 -36.83 -21.48
C ILE A 229 0.75 -36.76 -21.23
N GLY A 230 0.19 -35.55 -21.14
CA GLY A 230 -1.26 -35.39 -21.03
C GLY A 230 -1.81 -34.97 -19.66
N HIS A 231 -0.97 -34.75 -18.63
CA HIS A 231 -1.45 -34.33 -17.30
C HIS A 231 -0.86 -32.99 -16.89
N LEU A 232 -1.77 -32.03 -16.66
CA LEU A 232 -1.49 -30.70 -16.16
C LEU A 232 -2.24 -30.51 -14.84
N ALA A 233 -1.53 -30.06 -13.82
CA ALA A 233 -2.06 -29.95 -12.48
C ALA A 233 -1.58 -28.68 -11.76
N VAL A 234 -2.27 -28.35 -10.67
CA VAL A 234 -1.87 -27.31 -9.73
C VAL A 234 -2.08 -27.80 -8.31
N ARG A 235 -1.17 -27.40 -7.42
CA ARG A 235 -1.37 -27.44 -5.98
C ARG A 235 -1.17 -26.04 -5.41
N ALA A 236 -2.01 -25.68 -4.44
CA ALA A 236 -1.87 -24.46 -3.68
C ALA A 236 -1.01 -24.72 -2.43
N TYR A 237 -0.14 -23.79 -2.10
CA TYR A 237 0.61 -23.72 -0.86
C TYR A 237 0.11 -22.53 -0.05
N ASP A 238 -0.54 -22.82 1.07
CA ASP A 238 -1.23 -21.83 1.89
C ASP A 238 -0.28 -21.07 2.83
N ARG A 239 -0.80 -20.05 3.53
CA ARG A 239 -0.02 -19.26 4.49
C ARG A 239 0.35 -20.03 5.76
N SER A 240 -0.32 -21.13 6.02
CA SER A 240 -0.03 -22.04 7.12
C SER A 240 1.08 -23.05 6.78
N ALA A 241 1.73 -22.89 5.62
CA ALA A 241 2.78 -23.76 5.12
C ALA A 241 2.30 -25.18 4.77
N HIS A 242 1.05 -25.34 4.32
CA HIS A 242 0.49 -26.61 3.88
C HIS A 242 0.22 -26.64 2.38
N TRP A 243 0.51 -27.80 1.77
CA TRP A 243 0.08 -28.11 0.41
C TRP A 243 -1.35 -28.62 0.40
N GLY A 244 -2.16 -28.04 -0.49
CA GLY A 244 -3.49 -28.52 -0.82
C GLY A 244 -3.48 -29.76 -1.72
N ASP A 245 -4.68 -30.27 -1.95
CA ASP A 245 -4.91 -31.37 -2.88
C ASP A 245 -4.58 -30.96 -4.33
N GLU A 246 -4.21 -31.96 -5.14
CA GLU A 246 -4.03 -31.77 -6.57
C GLU A 246 -5.36 -31.37 -7.23
N GLN A 247 -5.29 -30.39 -8.12
CA GLN A 247 -6.38 -30.00 -9.01
C GLN A 247 -5.92 -30.11 -10.45
N THR A 248 -6.67 -30.86 -11.26
CA THR A 248 -6.41 -30.98 -12.70
C THR A 248 -6.80 -29.69 -13.43
N LEU A 249 -5.95 -29.23 -14.32
CA LEU A 249 -6.23 -28.04 -15.13
C LEU A 249 -7.20 -28.39 -16.26
N SER A 250 -8.08 -27.45 -16.60
CA SER A 250 -8.98 -27.56 -17.76
C SER A 250 -8.74 -26.42 -18.76
N GLY A 251 -8.97 -26.66 -20.05
CA GLY A 251 -8.90 -25.64 -21.11
C GLY A 251 -7.52 -25.36 -21.72
N ILE A 252 -6.47 -25.99 -21.20
CA ILE A 252 -5.13 -26.04 -21.83
C ILE A 252 -5.00 -27.38 -22.55
N ALA A 253 -4.47 -27.40 -23.77
CA ALA A 253 -4.23 -28.66 -24.48
C ALA A 253 -3.10 -29.45 -23.79
N ASN A 254 -3.38 -30.70 -23.43
CA ASN A 254 -2.52 -31.47 -22.53
C ASN A 254 -1.22 -32.01 -23.17
N GLU A 255 -0.96 -31.70 -24.45
CA GLU A 255 0.21 -32.20 -25.20
C GLU A 255 1.46 -31.31 -25.04
N LEU A 256 1.38 -30.20 -24.30
CA LEU A 256 2.42 -29.18 -24.22
C LEU A 256 2.85 -28.92 -22.76
N LEU A 257 4.13 -28.59 -22.57
CA LEU A 257 4.69 -28.26 -21.25
C LEU A 257 4.29 -26.85 -20.83
N LEU A 258 4.08 -26.65 -19.52
CA LEU A 258 3.90 -25.32 -18.94
C LEU A 258 5.27 -24.62 -18.86
N SER A 259 5.27 -23.30 -19.01
CA SER A 259 6.53 -22.55 -19.14
C SER A 259 6.66 -21.39 -18.16
N ARG A 260 5.78 -20.38 -18.23
CA ARG A 260 5.81 -19.20 -17.35
C ARG A 260 4.41 -18.79 -16.97
N ALA A 261 4.26 -18.15 -15.82
CA ALA A 261 3.02 -17.55 -15.38
C ALA A 261 3.25 -16.12 -14.87
N THR A 262 2.22 -15.28 -14.98
CA THR A 262 2.18 -13.94 -14.39
C THR A 262 0.74 -13.56 -14.06
N MET A 263 0.51 -12.46 -13.36
CA MET A 263 -0.82 -12.00 -12.99
C MET A 263 -0.96 -10.48 -13.08
N ILE A 264 -2.19 -10.04 -13.38
CA ILE A 264 -2.62 -8.64 -13.30
C ILE A 264 -3.97 -8.62 -12.57
N GLY A 265 -4.05 -7.87 -11.47
CA GLY A 265 -5.23 -7.83 -10.60
C GLY A 265 -5.77 -9.23 -10.27
N ASN A 266 -6.98 -9.53 -10.73
CA ASN A 266 -7.68 -10.80 -10.50
C ASN A 266 -7.61 -11.78 -11.69
N ARG A 267 -6.58 -11.65 -12.54
CA ARG A 267 -6.38 -12.52 -13.69
C ARG A 267 -4.96 -13.06 -13.70
N ILE A 268 -4.85 -14.36 -13.93
CA ILE A 268 -3.58 -15.08 -14.06
C ILE A 268 -3.41 -15.54 -15.50
N PHE A 269 -2.17 -15.49 -15.99
CA PHE A 269 -1.77 -15.92 -17.33
C PHE A 269 -0.73 -17.02 -17.22
N ILE A 270 -0.78 -18.00 -18.12
CA ILE A 270 0.22 -19.08 -18.19
C ILE A 270 0.53 -19.40 -19.66
N SER A 271 1.81 -19.68 -19.95
CA SER A 271 2.24 -20.12 -21.28
C SER A 271 2.44 -21.62 -21.35
N SER A 272 2.05 -22.20 -22.49
CA SER A 272 2.23 -23.62 -22.81
C SER A 272 2.38 -23.81 -24.33
N GLY A 273 3.48 -24.42 -24.75
CA GLY A 273 3.91 -24.42 -26.15
C GLY A 273 3.99 -22.99 -26.70
N THR A 274 3.45 -22.74 -27.89
CA THR A 274 3.39 -21.39 -28.50
C THR A 274 2.16 -20.56 -28.07
N ASN A 275 1.43 -21.03 -27.06
CA ASN A 275 0.15 -20.45 -26.63
C ASN A 275 0.26 -19.82 -25.24
N THR A 276 -0.58 -18.82 -24.99
CA THR A 276 -0.83 -18.21 -23.69
C THR A 276 -2.31 -18.36 -23.35
N PHE A 277 -2.58 -18.70 -22.11
CA PHE A 277 -3.92 -18.91 -21.56
C PHE A 277 -4.13 -17.95 -20.39
N ALA A 278 -5.38 -17.66 -20.09
CA ALA A 278 -5.74 -16.84 -18.94
C ALA A 278 -6.86 -17.48 -18.11
N SER A 279 -6.86 -17.20 -16.82
CA SER A 279 -7.84 -17.69 -15.85
C SER A 279 -8.14 -16.63 -14.78
N THR A 280 -9.29 -16.76 -14.13
CA THR A 280 -9.68 -15.96 -12.96
C THR A 280 -9.80 -16.81 -11.68
N ASP A 281 -9.72 -18.14 -11.81
CA ASP A 281 -9.78 -19.08 -10.68
C ASP A 281 -8.51 -19.92 -10.53
N GLY A 282 -7.59 -19.84 -11.50
CA GLY A 282 -6.32 -20.57 -11.51
C GLY A 282 -6.44 -22.04 -11.89
N VAL A 283 -7.62 -22.55 -12.24
CA VAL A 283 -7.86 -23.98 -12.55
C VAL A 283 -8.50 -24.16 -13.92
N ASN A 284 -9.45 -23.30 -14.27
CA ASN A 284 -10.13 -23.29 -15.55
C ASN A 284 -9.53 -22.21 -16.45
N TRP A 285 -8.97 -22.64 -17.58
CA TRP A 285 -8.23 -21.77 -18.48
C TRP A 285 -8.97 -21.54 -19.78
N SER A 286 -8.77 -20.36 -20.35
CA SER A 286 -9.23 -20.03 -21.70
C SER A 286 -8.03 -19.59 -22.55
N PRO A 287 -7.97 -19.98 -23.84
CA PRO A 287 -7.00 -19.43 -24.76
C PRO A 287 -7.03 -17.90 -24.73
N TYR A 288 -5.86 -17.29 -24.66
CA TYR A 288 -5.72 -15.84 -24.63
C TYR A 288 -5.00 -15.34 -25.87
N PHE A 289 -3.82 -15.88 -26.17
CA PHE A 289 -3.02 -15.48 -27.32
C PHE A 289 -2.19 -16.65 -27.84
N SER A 290 -1.88 -16.65 -29.13
CA SER A 290 -1.03 -17.67 -29.76
C SER A 290 -0.24 -17.06 -30.89
N LYS A 291 1.04 -17.44 -30.99
CA LYS A 291 1.91 -16.96 -32.07
C LYS A 291 2.93 -18.02 -32.45
N THR A 292 2.97 -18.36 -33.74
CA THR A 292 3.92 -19.34 -34.29
C THR A 292 4.73 -18.69 -35.40
N LEU A 293 6.04 -18.60 -35.21
CA LEU A 293 7.03 -18.00 -36.11
C LEU A 293 7.78 -19.08 -36.92
N GLY A 294 7.12 -20.21 -37.20
CA GLY A 294 7.68 -21.39 -37.85
C GLY A 294 8.18 -22.46 -36.87
N ASP A 295 8.85 -23.48 -37.39
CA ASP A 295 9.22 -24.72 -36.65
C ASP A 295 10.22 -24.51 -35.51
N LEU A 296 10.83 -23.31 -35.42
CA LEU A 296 11.83 -22.94 -34.43
C LEU A 296 11.29 -21.96 -33.38
N THR A 297 9.97 -21.92 -33.19
CA THR A 297 9.33 -21.09 -32.17
C THR A 297 9.40 -21.76 -30.82
N GLY A 298 9.96 -21.09 -29.82
CA GLY A 298 9.97 -21.57 -28.43
C GLY A 298 8.74 -21.10 -27.65
N ALA A 299 8.61 -21.56 -26.41
CA ALA A 299 7.52 -21.13 -25.55
C ALA A 299 7.67 -19.66 -25.14
N PRO A 300 6.57 -18.88 -25.05
CA PRO A 300 6.66 -17.47 -24.75
C PRO A 300 6.94 -17.23 -23.26
N GLY A 301 7.82 -16.27 -23.01
CA GLY A 301 7.99 -15.65 -21.71
C GLY A 301 6.83 -14.72 -21.39
N LEU A 302 6.49 -14.60 -20.11
CA LEU A 302 5.42 -13.72 -19.63
C LEU A 302 5.97 -12.72 -18.61
N GLY A 303 5.49 -11.48 -18.68
CA GLY A 303 5.78 -10.44 -17.70
C GLY A 303 4.71 -9.35 -17.70
N VAL A 304 4.87 -8.35 -16.84
CA VAL A 304 3.92 -7.23 -16.70
C VAL A 304 4.68 -5.91 -16.69
N SER A 305 4.18 -4.94 -17.45
CA SER A 305 4.63 -3.55 -17.33
C SER A 305 3.77 -2.80 -16.30
N TYR A 306 4.45 -2.24 -15.30
CA TYR A 306 3.87 -1.31 -14.34
C TYR A 306 4.25 0.14 -14.67
N ALA A 307 4.59 0.46 -15.92
CA ALA A 307 4.84 1.84 -16.32
C ALA A 307 3.53 2.65 -16.34
N ILE A 308 3.55 3.86 -15.77
CA ILE A 308 2.45 4.81 -15.92
C ILE A 308 2.57 5.48 -17.29
N THR A 309 1.46 5.49 -18.02
CA THR A 309 1.28 6.08 -19.33
C THR A 309 0.34 7.28 -19.27
N THR A 310 0.23 8.05 -20.35
CA THR A 310 -0.78 9.12 -20.44
C THR A 310 -2.20 8.55 -20.33
N GLY A 311 -2.44 7.34 -20.86
CA GLY A 311 -3.75 6.69 -20.81
C GLY A 311 -4.27 6.47 -19.39
N ASP A 312 -3.40 6.11 -18.44
CA ASP A 312 -3.76 5.97 -17.02
C ASP A 312 -4.38 7.24 -16.43
N LEU A 313 -3.99 8.41 -16.95
CA LEU A 313 -4.40 9.72 -16.45
C LEU A 313 -5.62 10.28 -17.19
N THR A 314 -5.78 9.96 -18.47
CA THR A 314 -6.74 10.64 -19.36
C THR A 314 -7.88 9.76 -19.83
N THR A 315 -7.77 8.44 -19.73
CA THR A 315 -8.85 7.55 -20.16
C THR A 315 -9.95 7.47 -19.10
N ASP A 316 -11.19 7.37 -19.57
CA ASP A 316 -12.35 7.19 -18.71
C ASP A 316 -12.29 5.85 -17.95
N ASN A 317 -13.03 5.80 -16.84
CA ASN A 317 -13.18 4.60 -16.02
C ASN A 317 -11.86 4.05 -15.40
N PRO A 318 -11.01 4.89 -14.77
CA PRO A 318 -9.83 4.40 -14.06
C PRO A 318 -10.23 3.40 -12.96
N GLN A 319 -9.74 2.17 -13.06
CA GLN A 319 -10.04 1.11 -12.10
C GLN A 319 -9.14 1.20 -10.88
N LEU A 320 -9.71 0.98 -9.70
CA LEU A 320 -8.91 0.74 -8.50
C LEU A 320 -8.14 -0.58 -8.69
N PRO A 321 -6.80 -0.59 -8.59
CA PRO A 321 -6.02 -1.81 -8.77
C PRO A 321 -6.43 -2.90 -7.76
N ALA A 322 -6.80 -4.10 -8.22
CA ALA A 322 -7.34 -5.14 -7.35
C ALA A 322 -6.27 -5.91 -6.56
N ASP A 323 -5.10 -6.12 -7.17
CA ASP A 323 -3.95 -6.78 -6.55
C ASP A 323 -2.68 -6.46 -7.34
N LEU A 324 -1.55 -6.92 -6.82
CA LEU A 324 -0.23 -6.76 -7.39
C LEU A 324 0.54 -8.09 -7.28
N ALA A 325 1.39 -8.41 -8.26
CA ALA A 325 2.23 -9.59 -8.19
C ALA A 325 3.24 -9.48 -7.03
N THR A 326 3.67 -10.60 -6.48
CA THR A 326 4.79 -10.60 -5.53
C THR A 326 6.13 -10.50 -6.25
N GLY A 327 7.17 -10.14 -5.50
CA GLY A 327 8.53 -10.04 -6.04
C GLY A 327 8.70 -8.86 -7.00
N LEU A 328 8.39 -7.66 -6.49
CA LEU A 328 8.47 -6.40 -7.23
C LEU A 328 9.39 -5.37 -6.54
N SER A 329 9.75 -4.33 -7.30
CA SER A 329 10.56 -3.21 -6.81
C SER A 329 9.72 -2.13 -6.12
N HIS A 330 10.39 -1.19 -5.44
CA HIS A 330 9.68 -0.12 -4.74
C HIS A 330 9.02 0.85 -5.71
N THR A 331 9.63 1.03 -6.88
CA THR A 331 9.05 1.75 -8.02
C THR A 331 7.68 1.19 -8.42
N ASP A 332 7.51 -0.14 -8.44
CA ASP A 332 6.23 -0.76 -8.82
C ASP A 332 5.15 -0.49 -7.75
N TYR A 333 5.52 -0.54 -6.46
CA TYR A 333 4.62 -0.14 -5.35
C TYR A 333 4.22 1.34 -5.45
N ALA A 334 5.15 2.21 -5.83
CA ALA A 334 4.87 3.63 -6.02
C ALA A 334 3.93 3.87 -7.22
N THR A 335 4.05 3.09 -8.30
CA THR A 335 3.06 3.11 -9.39
C THR A 335 1.68 2.64 -8.91
N PHE A 336 1.60 1.53 -8.16
CA PHE A 336 0.34 1.04 -7.61
C PHE A 336 -0.35 2.11 -6.75
N ALA A 337 0.42 2.84 -5.93
CA ALA A 337 -0.07 3.95 -5.13
C ALA A 337 -0.66 5.09 -5.99
N TRP A 338 0.04 5.49 -7.06
CA TRP A 338 -0.46 6.51 -8.00
C TRP A 338 -1.72 6.06 -8.74
N ARG A 339 -1.81 4.80 -9.20
CA ARG A 339 -3.03 4.27 -9.83
C ARG A 339 -4.21 4.22 -8.86
N SER A 340 -3.95 3.86 -7.61
CA SER A 340 -4.96 3.96 -6.55
C SER A 340 -5.43 5.41 -6.38
N PHE A 341 -4.52 6.38 -6.41
CA PHE A 341 -4.86 7.81 -6.36
C PHE A 341 -5.68 8.27 -7.56
N PHE A 342 -5.35 7.83 -8.78
CA PHE A 342 -6.11 8.16 -9.99
C PHE A 342 -7.56 7.67 -9.90
N ALA A 343 -7.75 6.40 -9.55
CA ALA A 343 -9.07 5.79 -9.42
C ALA A 343 -9.90 6.43 -8.30
N LEU A 344 -9.30 6.64 -7.13
CA LEU A 344 -9.99 7.22 -5.97
C LEU A 344 -10.37 8.69 -6.18
N ASN A 345 -9.56 9.44 -6.93
CA ASN A 345 -9.83 10.83 -7.29
C ASN A 345 -10.48 10.98 -8.67
N ASN A 346 -11.02 9.92 -9.25
CA ASN A 346 -12.07 10.03 -10.26
C ASN A 346 -13.38 10.48 -9.60
N THR A 347 -14.33 11.01 -10.38
CA THR A 347 -15.68 11.32 -9.87
C THR A 347 -16.45 10.05 -9.51
N ALA A 348 -17.36 10.13 -8.54
CA ALA A 348 -18.28 9.05 -8.23
C ALA A 348 -19.40 8.96 -9.28
N LYS A 349 -19.88 7.74 -9.54
CA LYS A 349 -21.00 7.50 -10.45
C LYS A 349 -22.28 8.16 -9.93
N THR A 350 -23.03 8.79 -10.82
CA THR A 350 -24.34 9.39 -10.52
C THR A 350 -25.49 8.49 -11.04
N PRO A 351 -26.71 8.59 -10.50
CA PRO A 351 -27.14 9.44 -9.38
C PRO A 351 -26.62 8.96 -8.02
N LEU A 352 -26.32 9.92 -7.14
CA LEU A 352 -26.02 9.70 -5.73
C LEU A 352 -27.30 9.88 -4.89
N PRO A 353 -27.46 9.18 -3.75
CA PRO A 353 -26.50 8.29 -3.09
C PRO A 353 -26.50 6.84 -3.60
N ALA A 354 -27.37 6.48 -4.57
CA ALA A 354 -27.56 5.10 -5.00
C ALA A 354 -26.26 4.41 -5.47
N ASN A 355 -25.35 5.16 -6.09
CA ASN A 355 -24.07 4.67 -6.61
C ASN A 355 -22.83 5.11 -5.81
N ARG A 356 -22.98 5.39 -4.51
CA ARG A 356 -21.81 5.67 -3.64
C ARG A 356 -20.79 4.53 -3.76
N GLY A 357 -19.51 4.86 -3.67
CA GLY A 357 -18.42 3.89 -3.69
C GLY A 357 -18.19 3.21 -5.04
N VAL A 358 -18.84 3.70 -6.10
CA VAL A 358 -18.64 3.26 -7.49
C VAL A 358 -18.04 4.41 -8.29
N GLY A 359 -16.90 4.19 -8.93
CA GLY A 359 -16.26 5.19 -9.79
C GLY A 359 -17.12 5.50 -11.02
N ASN A 360 -17.04 6.73 -11.51
CA ASN A 360 -17.75 7.14 -12.71
C ASN A 360 -17.08 6.55 -13.96
N PRO A 361 -17.76 5.67 -14.72
CA PRO A 361 -17.19 5.06 -15.91
C PRO A 361 -17.04 6.04 -17.08
N ASP A 362 -17.68 7.21 -17.01
CA ASP A 362 -17.68 8.22 -18.09
C ASP A 362 -16.80 9.44 -17.72
N SER A 363 -15.80 9.24 -16.86
CA SER A 363 -14.88 10.28 -16.39
C SER A 363 -13.50 9.72 -16.17
N SER A 364 -12.49 10.56 -16.43
CA SER A 364 -11.09 10.28 -16.16
C SER A 364 -10.58 10.99 -14.89
N PHE A 365 -9.34 10.68 -14.51
CA PHE A 365 -8.61 11.44 -13.48
C PHE A 365 -8.31 12.88 -13.93
N ALA A 366 -8.05 13.10 -15.22
CA ALA A 366 -7.85 14.43 -15.76
C ALA A 366 -9.10 15.32 -15.58
N ASP A 367 -10.29 14.77 -15.85
CA ASP A 367 -11.55 15.51 -15.77
C ASP A 367 -11.87 16.02 -14.36
N SER A 368 -11.61 15.19 -13.34
CA SER A 368 -11.87 15.56 -11.95
C SER A 368 -10.98 16.71 -11.46
N GLY A 369 -9.84 16.93 -12.11
CA GLY A 369 -8.87 17.94 -11.73
C GLY A 369 -9.08 19.31 -12.37
N LYS A 370 -9.95 19.44 -13.38
CA LYS A 370 -10.13 20.66 -14.20
C LYS A 370 -10.62 21.87 -13.41
N ALA A 371 -11.17 21.67 -12.22
CA ALA A 371 -11.63 22.72 -11.32
C ALA A 371 -11.33 22.37 -9.87
N SER A 372 -11.18 23.38 -9.02
CA SER A 372 -10.99 23.17 -7.57
C SER A 372 -12.13 22.40 -6.93
N GLN A 373 -13.37 22.60 -7.36
CA GLN A 373 -14.48 21.78 -6.90
C GLN A 373 -14.96 20.96 -8.08
N SER A 374 -14.79 19.64 -7.98
CA SER A 374 -15.26 18.73 -9.02
C SER A 374 -16.79 18.79 -9.16
N PRO A 375 -17.35 18.60 -10.36
CA PRO A 375 -18.80 18.68 -10.58
C PRO A 375 -19.62 17.69 -9.74
N ASN A 376 -19.04 16.52 -9.47
CA ASN A 376 -19.55 15.49 -8.58
C ASN A 376 -18.49 15.16 -7.52
N PRO A 377 -18.85 14.68 -6.33
CA PRO A 377 -17.89 14.20 -5.35
C PRO A 377 -16.94 13.16 -5.95
N LEU A 378 -15.68 13.18 -5.52
CA LEU A 378 -14.72 12.14 -5.87
C LEU A 378 -15.14 10.79 -5.28
N LEU A 379 -14.70 9.69 -5.90
CA LEU A 379 -15.04 8.33 -5.50
C LEU A 379 -14.82 8.11 -4.00
N TRP A 380 -13.63 8.39 -3.50
CA TRP A 380 -13.30 8.20 -2.09
C TRP A 380 -14.15 9.09 -1.16
N GLN A 381 -14.55 10.29 -1.61
CA GLN A 381 -15.40 11.17 -0.80
C GLN A 381 -16.75 10.51 -0.53
N THR A 382 -17.26 9.67 -1.43
CA THR A 382 -18.53 8.96 -1.25
C THR A 382 -18.45 7.70 -0.38
N PHE A 383 -17.26 7.31 0.08
CA PHE A 383 -17.10 6.21 1.05
C PHE A 383 -17.83 6.50 2.36
N ALA A 384 -18.06 5.47 3.17
CA ALA A 384 -18.72 5.62 4.45
C ALA A 384 -17.76 6.31 5.43
N HIS A 385 -18.18 7.44 5.99
CA HIS A 385 -17.47 8.05 7.11
C HIS A 385 -17.39 7.08 8.30
N ARG A 386 -16.38 7.19 9.17
CA ARG A 386 -16.23 6.31 10.34
C ARG A 386 -17.49 6.19 11.21
N THR A 387 -18.25 7.27 11.37
CA THR A 387 -19.54 7.25 12.11
C THR A 387 -20.70 6.65 11.32
N GLU A 388 -20.59 6.57 9.99
CA GLU A 388 -21.52 5.78 9.17
C GLU A 388 -21.17 4.30 9.24
N LEU A 389 -19.89 3.97 9.34
CA LEU A 389 -19.38 2.61 9.54
C LEU A 389 -19.81 2.06 10.91
N PHE A 390 -19.68 2.86 11.97
CA PHE A 390 -20.12 2.49 13.32
C PHE A 390 -21.05 3.56 13.90
N PRO A 391 -22.34 3.56 13.50
CA PRO A 391 -23.29 4.55 13.94
C PRO A 391 -23.66 4.36 15.42
N ALA A 392 -23.71 5.46 16.14
CA ALA A 392 -24.22 5.47 17.50
C ALA A 392 -25.75 5.39 17.49
N ALA A 393 -26.31 4.51 18.33
CA ALA A 393 -27.75 4.36 18.50
C ALA A 393 -28.08 4.17 19.99
N LYS A 394 -29.24 4.67 20.42
CA LYS A 394 -29.77 4.43 21.78
C LYS A 394 -30.01 2.93 22.03
N GLU A 395 -30.46 2.22 21.01
CA GLU A 395 -30.61 0.77 21.00
C GLU A 395 -29.88 0.22 19.77
N GLN A 396 -28.81 -0.54 20.02
CA GLN A 396 -28.01 -1.14 18.96
C GLN A 396 -28.74 -2.34 18.36
N LYS A 397 -29.20 -2.19 17.12
CA LYS A 397 -29.86 -3.28 16.36
C LYS A 397 -28.86 -4.29 15.81
N ASN A 398 -27.65 -3.84 15.52
CA ASN A 398 -26.51 -4.71 15.28
C ASN A 398 -25.76 -4.88 16.60
N SER A 399 -25.69 -6.10 17.12
CA SER A 399 -25.06 -6.40 18.41
C SER A 399 -23.55 -6.18 18.44
N ALA A 400 -22.88 -6.18 17.27
CA ALA A 400 -21.49 -5.77 17.13
C ALA A 400 -21.33 -4.25 16.93
N GLY A 401 -22.41 -3.48 16.80
CA GLY A 401 -22.36 -2.02 16.59
C GLY A 401 -22.09 -1.58 15.15
N GLY A 402 -22.11 -2.51 14.18
CA GLY A 402 -22.01 -2.21 12.75
C GLY A 402 -23.21 -1.43 12.20
N PRO A 403 -23.14 -0.98 10.94
CA PRO A 403 -24.23 -0.25 10.32
C PRO A 403 -25.42 -1.19 10.04
N ILE A 404 -26.60 -0.60 9.84
CA ILE A 404 -27.83 -1.33 9.45
C ILE A 404 -28.45 -0.81 8.15
N ARG A 405 -28.00 0.36 7.68
CA ARG A 405 -28.50 0.98 6.46
C ARG A 405 -27.76 0.38 5.26
N PRO A 406 -28.38 0.31 4.08
CA PRO A 406 -27.65 0.01 2.85
C PRO A 406 -26.55 1.07 2.61
N PHE A 407 -25.40 0.66 2.06
CA PHE A 407 -24.30 1.57 1.77
C PHE A 407 -24.71 2.76 0.88
N GLY A 408 -25.55 2.52 -0.13
CA GLY A 408 -26.10 3.53 -1.06
C GLY A 408 -27.12 4.50 -0.44
N SER A 409 -27.12 4.65 0.88
CA SER A 409 -27.98 5.61 1.60
C SER A 409 -27.33 6.99 1.69
N ALA A 410 -28.16 8.03 1.89
CA ALA A 410 -27.68 9.38 2.18
C ALA A 410 -26.82 9.40 3.47
N PRO A 411 -25.76 10.23 3.51
CA PRO A 411 -24.86 10.31 4.67
C PRO A 411 -25.62 10.65 5.96
N GLN A 412 -25.19 10.04 7.06
CA GLN A 412 -25.69 10.34 8.41
C GLN A 412 -24.55 10.28 9.42
N TYR A 413 -24.45 11.31 10.24
CA TYR A 413 -23.40 11.44 11.24
C TYR A 413 -24.02 11.41 12.63
N SER A 414 -23.76 10.34 13.36
CA SER A 414 -24.32 10.07 14.69
C SER A 414 -23.22 9.75 15.68
N TYR A 415 -23.36 10.25 16.90
CA TYR A 415 -22.41 10.09 18.00
C TYR A 415 -23.13 9.61 19.26
N ILE A 416 -22.42 9.02 20.20
CA ILE A 416 -23.02 8.49 21.44
C ILE A 416 -23.78 9.61 22.18
N GLN A 417 -23.19 10.80 22.29
CA GLN A 417 -23.83 11.96 22.93
C GLN A 417 -24.87 12.63 22.01
N PHE A 418 -24.76 12.45 20.70
CA PHE A 418 -25.60 13.08 19.67
C PHE A 418 -26.11 12.02 18.68
N PRO A 419 -27.03 11.12 19.09
CA PRO A 419 -27.44 9.98 18.28
C PRO A 419 -28.23 10.38 17.01
N ASN A 420 -28.73 11.61 16.95
CA ASN A 420 -29.41 12.18 15.78
C ASN A 420 -28.53 13.19 15.01
N GLY A 421 -27.23 13.25 15.31
CA GLY A 421 -26.33 14.31 14.88
C GLY A 421 -26.31 15.48 15.87
N ALA A 422 -25.23 16.26 15.82
CA ALA A 422 -25.11 17.50 16.58
C ALA A 422 -26.13 18.55 16.07
N PRO A 423 -26.48 19.57 16.88
CA PRO A 423 -27.27 20.69 16.41
C PRO A 423 -26.66 21.35 15.16
N LEU A 424 -27.47 21.61 14.13
CA LEU A 424 -27.04 22.30 12.91
C LEU A 424 -27.11 23.82 13.10
N ALA A 425 -26.09 24.53 12.61
CA ALA A 425 -26.15 25.97 12.42
C ALA A 425 -27.23 26.35 11.39
N ALA A 426 -27.68 27.61 11.41
CA ALA A 426 -28.67 28.09 10.45
C ALA A 426 -28.20 27.88 9.00
N GLY A 427 -29.00 27.18 8.19
CA GLY A 427 -28.69 26.87 6.80
C GLY A 427 -27.75 25.67 6.58
N ALA A 428 -27.24 25.05 7.65
CA ALA A 428 -26.38 23.87 7.54
C ALA A 428 -27.19 22.58 7.33
N THR A 429 -26.54 21.57 6.75
CA THR A 429 -27.09 20.25 6.45
C THR A 429 -26.03 19.15 6.61
N TYR A 430 -26.50 17.94 6.89
CA TYR A 430 -25.68 16.72 6.89
C TYR A 430 -25.65 16.00 5.54
N ALA A 431 -26.18 16.62 4.48
CA ALA A 431 -26.20 16.03 3.14
C ALA A 431 -24.83 16.02 2.43
N HIS A 432 -23.80 16.67 3.00
CA HIS A 432 -22.45 16.66 2.47
C HIS A 432 -21.74 15.34 2.81
N TYR A 433 -20.89 14.86 1.91
CA TYR A 433 -20.20 13.59 2.08
C TYR A 433 -18.98 13.65 2.98
N ASN A 434 -18.32 14.82 3.07
CA ASN A 434 -17.13 15.02 3.89
C ASN A 434 -17.53 15.58 5.26
N ASN A 435 -17.09 14.91 6.33
CA ASN A 435 -17.44 15.24 7.71
C ASN A 435 -16.17 15.25 8.55
N LEU A 436 -15.69 16.45 8.86
CA LEU A 436 -14.40 16.65 9.53
C LEU A 436 -14.64 16.65 11.05
N ASP A 437 -14.72 15.45 11.64
CA ASP A 437 -15.00 15.25 13.07
C ASP A 437 -13.76 15.05 13.94
N GLU A 438 -12.58 15.28 13.37
CA GLU A 438 -11.29 15.22 14.04
C GLU A 438 -10.58 16.58 13.88
N ALA A 439 -10.41 17.34 14.96
CA ALA A 439 -9.65 18.58 14.99
C ALA A 439 -8.22 18.37 15.52
N THR A 440 -7.91 17.14 15.93
CA THR A 440 -6.59 16.71 16.41
C THR A 440 -6.16 15.45 15.68
N GLN A 441 -4.87 15.35 15.40
CA GLN A 441 -4.23 14.15 14.88
C GLN A 441 -4.17 13.11 16.01
N ILE A 442 -5.08 12.13 15.96
CA ILE A 442 -5.25 11.04 16.93
C ILE A 442 -5.33 11.49 18.41
N GLY A 443 -5.74 12.74 18.67
CA GLY A 443 -5.71 13.35 20.01
C GLY A 443 -4.31 13.68 20.54
N GLN A 444 -3.26 13.52 19.73
CA GLN A 444 -1.87 13.88 20.08
C GLN A 444 -1.53 15.33 19.73
N ASN A 445 -1.88 15.79 18.53
CA ASN A 445 -1.43 17.10 18.02
C ASN A 445 -2.61 17.89 17.44
N ALA A 446 -2.69 19.18 17.75
CA ALA A 446 -3.48 20.16 16.97
C ALA A 446 -2.53 20.91 16.02
N ILE A 447 -2.85 20.97 14.73
CA ILE A 447 -1.93 21.45 13.69
C ILE A 447 -2.50 22.67 12.99
N PHE A 448 -1.66 23.68 12.77
CA PHE A 448 -2.08 24.99 12.31
C PHE A 448 -1.17 25.54 11.21
N PHE A 449 -1.77 26.16 10.21
CA PHE A 449 -1.10 27.08 9.30
C PHE A 449 -1.27 28.51 9.80
N PRO A 450 -0.15 29.25 9.98
CA PRO A 450 -0.19 30.69 10.13
C PRO A 450 -1.03 31.38 9.05
N VAL A 451 -1.99 32.22 9.43
CA VAL A 451 -2.67 33.11 8.45
C VAL A 451 -1.70 34.19 7.95
N ASN A 452 -0.76 34.59 8.80
CA ASN A 452 0.33 35.52 8.48
C ASN A 452 1.69 34.78 8.53
N PRO A 453 1.98 33.92 7.53
CA PRO A 453 3.19 33.10 7.53
C PRO A 453 4.46 33.95 7.55
N PRO A 454 5.54 33.47 8.19
CA PRO A 454 5.67 32.14 8.81
C PRO A 454 5.34 32.10 10.31
N ASN A 455 4.76 33.16 10.88
CA ASN A 455 4.68 33.33 12.33
C ASN A 455 3.31 32.89 12.85
N ALA A 456 3.31 32.02 13.87
CA ALA A 456 2.09 31.67 14.60
C ALA A 456 1.39 32.92 15.15
N ALA A 457 0.06 32.94 15.08
CA ALA A 457 -0.75 34.05 15.54
C ALA A 457 -0.56 34.33 17.03
N LYS A 458 -0.66 35.62 17.39
CA LYS A 458 -0.57 36.12 18.77
C LYS A 458 -1.69 37.10 19.08
N THR A 459 -2.07 37.13 20.37
CA THR A 459 -2.91 38.19 20.95
C THR A 459 -2.11 38.86 22.06
N GLY A 460 -1.58 40.06 21.79
CA GLY A 460 -0.58 40.66 22.67
C GLY A 460 0.75 39.88 22.60
N SER A 461 1.27 39.46 23.76
CA SER A 461 2.47 38.62 23.85
C SER A 461 2.20 37.12 23.65
N ASP A 462 0.96 36.70 23.90
CA ASP A 462 0.58 35.29 23.99
C ASP A 462 0.25 34.70 22.62
N TYR A 463 0.62 33.44 22.39
CA TYR A 463 0.19 32.71 21.21
C TYR A 463 -1.31 32.48 21.26
N ALA A 464 -1.94 32.58 20.09
CA ALA A 464 -3.36 32.33 19.90
C ALA A 464 -3.58 31.41 18.70
N PRO A 465 -3.22 30.11 18.78
CA PRO A 465 -3.31 29.19 17.65
C PRO A 465 -4.70 29.08 17.03
N SER A 466 -5.76 29.29 17.81
CA SER A 466 -7.14 29.32 17.32
C SER A 466 -7.43 30.47 16.34
N ASN A 467 -6.55 31.47 16.22
CA ASN A 467 -6.62 32.51 15.19
C ASN A 467 -5.90 32.12 13.88
N ASP A 468 -5.21 30.97 13.89
CA ASP A 468 -4.58 30.36 12.72
C ASP A 468 -5.47 29.28 12.09
N SER A 469 -5.16 28.91 10.85
CA SER A 469 -5.95 27.94 10.10
C SER A 469 -5.65 26.51 10.58
N GLN A 470 -6.57 25.90 11.30
CA GLN A 470 -6.42 24.53 11.81
C GLN A 470 -6.63 23.49 10.70
N ILE A 471 -5.81 22.44 10.72
CA ILE A 471 -6.02 21.23 9.92
C ILE A 471 -7.06 20.35 10.62
N LEU A 472 -8.07 19.94 9.86
CA LEU A 472 -9.08 18.98 10.31
C LEU A 472 -8.98 17.68 9.51
N PHE A 473 -9.44 16.59 10.09
CA PHE A 473 -9.35 15.25 9.50
C PHE A 473 -10.70 14.55 9.45
N GLU A 474 -10.76 13.56 8.57
CA GLU A 474 -11.83 12.57 8.52
C GLU A 474 -11.22 11.21 8.15
N ALA A 475 -11.91 10.14 8.55
CA ALA A 475 -11.59 8.79 8.15
C ALA A 475 -12.81 8.11 7.50
N LYS A 476 -12.57 7.36 6.43
CA LYS A 476 -13.62 6.69 5.65
C LYS A 476 -13.22 5.27 5.29
N ALA A 477 -14.22 4.42 5.07
CA ALA A 477 -14.04 3.05 4.65
C ALA A 477 -14.92 2.73 3.43
N ASN A 478 -14.35 1.97 2.50
CA ASN A 478 -15.02 1.61 1.26
C ASN A 478 -16.20 0.61 1.49
N PRO A 479 -17.00 0.28 0.46
CA PRO A 479 -18.12 -0.64 0.59
C PRO A 479 -17.74 -2.02 1.15
N VAL A 480 -16.52 -2.49 0.88
CA VAL A 480 -16.03 -3.81 1.34
C VAL A 480 -15.94 -3.86 2.87
N VAL A 481 -15.31 -2.85 3.50
CA VAL A 481 -15.23 -2.74 4.96
C VAL A 481 -16.62 -2.49 5.57
N TYR A 482 -17.45 -1.68 4.91
CA TYR A 482 -18.82 -1.42 5.37
C TYR A 482 -19.67 -2.68 5.46
N GLU A 483 -19.66 -3.51 4.42
CA GLU A 483 -20.42 -4.76 4.38
C GLU A 483 -19.86 -5.79 5.37
N TYR A 484 -18.54 -5.83 5.56
CA TYR A 484 -17.93 -6.61 6.64
C TYR A 484 -18.49 -6.18 8.00
N ALA A 485 -18.42 -4.89 8.34
CA ALA A 485 -18.95 -4.37 9.60
C ALA A 485 -20.47 -4.63 9.75
N ARG A 486 -21.24 -4.49 8.67
CA ARG A 486 -22.70 -4.72 8.65
C ARG A 486 -23.08 -6.15 9.01
N THR A 487 -22.24 -7.11 8.64
CA THR A 487 -22.51 -8.55 8.79
C THR A 487 -21.95 -9.15 10.08
N LEU A 488 -21.17 -8.39 10.86
CA LEU A 488 -20.74 -8.82 12.19
C LEU A 488 -21.94 -8.97 13.13
N SER A 489 -22.05 -10.15 13.74
CA SER A 489 -23.03 -10.45 14.80
C SER A 489 -22.51 -10.13 16.20
N ASP A 490 -21.20 -10.18 16.38
CA ASP A 490 -20.50 -10.00 17.64
C ASP A 490 -19.09 -9.48 17.34
N PHE A 491 -18.43 -8.89 18.35
CA PHE A 491 -17.05 -8.46 18.22
C PHE A 491 -16.14 -9.69 18.20
N PRO A 492 -15.44 -10.01 17.09
CA PRO A 492 -14.65 -11.22 16.99
C PRO A 492 -13.38 -11.13 17.86
N GLY A 493 -12.76 -12.29 18.14
CA GLY A 493 -11.51 -12.36 18.91
C GLY A 493 -10.36 -11.56 18.29
N HIS A 494 -10.39 -11.39 16.97
CA HIS A 494 -9.59 -10.47 16.17
C HIS A 494 -10.33 -10.13 14.87
N ILE A 495 -10.02 -8.97 14.29
CA ILE A 495 -10.58 -8.51 13.02
C ILE A 495 -9.69 -9.00 11.88
N VAL A 496 -10.32 -9.64 10.88
CA VAL A 496 -9.71 -9.98 9.59
C VAL A 496 -10.53 -9.33 8.51
N LEU A 497 -10.06 -8.18 8.02
CA LEU A 497 -10.73 -7.48 6.93
C LEU A 497 -10.63 -8.30 5.63
N PRO A 498 -11.68 -8.34 4.80
CA PRO A 498 -11.64 -9.05 3.52
C PRO A 498 -10.73 -8.35 2.51
N ASP A 499 -10.30 -9.08 1.47
CA ASP A 499 -9.51 -8.50 0.38
C ASP A 499 -10.32 -7.42 -0.37
N GLY A 500 -9.63 -6.37 -0.84
CA GLY A 500 -10.26 -5.16 -1.35
C GLY A 500 -10.76 -4.21 -0.25
N ALA A 501 -10.51 -4.52 1.03
CA ALA A 501 -10.72 -3.55 2.10
C ALA A 501 -9.83 -2.32 1.89
N LEU A 502 -10.45 -1.15 1.89
CA LEU A 502 -9.74 0.11 1.69
C LEU A 502 -10.27 1.18 2.64
N GLU A 503 -9.34 1.81 3.35
CA GLU A 503 -9.60 2.96 4.22
C GLU A 503 -8.85 4.19 3.73
N VAL A 504 -9.44 5.35 3.97
CA VAL A 504 -8.86 6.65 3.63
C VAL A 504 -8.87 7.55 4.84
N LYS A 505 -7.75 8.23 5.12
CA LYS A 505 -7.70 9.37 6.03
C LYS A 505 -7.31 10.62 5.26
N ALA A 506 -8.13 11.65 5.34
CA ALA A 506 -7.90 12.92 4.65
C ALA A 506 -7.63 14.05 5.64
N ALA A 507 -6.76 14.98 5.26
CA ALA A 507 -6.52 16.21 6.00
C ALA A 507 -6.90 17.43 5.16
N TRP A 508 -7.51 18.41 5.81
CA TRP A 508 -8.17 19.53 5.16
C TRP A 508 -7.80 20.85 5.84
N ARG A 509 -7.60 21.90 5.03
CA ARG A 509 -7.37 23.28 5.47
C ARG A 509 -8.56 24.15 5.06
N LYS A 510 -9.00 25.06 5.94
CA LYS A 510 -10.11 25.97 5.63
C LYS A 510 -9.78 26.85 4.42
N LEU A 511 -10.66 26.87 3.41
CA LEU A 511 -10.38 27.54 2.13
C LEU A 511 -10.28 29.07 2.29
N ALA A 512 -11.08 29.63 3.19
CA ALA A 512 -11.10 31.07 3.45
C ALA A 512 -9.73 31.61 3.92
N ASP A 513 -8.94 30.77 4.59
CA ASP A 513 -7.63 31.10 5.15
C ASP A 513 -6.48 30.90 4.15
N ILE A 514 -6.80 30.49 2.92
CA ILE A 514 -5.86 30.41 1.80
C ILE A 514 -6.00 31.69 0.96
N PRO A 515 -4.89 32.37 0.61
CA PRO A 515 -4.93 33.55 -0.26
C PRO A 515 -5.68 33.25 -1.57
N VAL A 516 -6.55 34.16 -1.99
CA VAL A 516 -7.47 33.96 -3.13
C VAL A 516 -6.75 33.46 -4.38
N GLN A 517 -5.58 34.02 -4.68
CA GLN A 517 -4.76 33.66 -5.84
C GLN A 517 -4.22 32.22 -5.82
N ASN A 518 -4.19 31.57 -4.65
CA ASN A 518 -3.68 30.20 -4.49
C ASN A 518 -4.79 29.15 -4.41
N ARG A 519 -6.06 29.56 -4.21
CA ARG A 519 -7.19 28.63 -3.99
C ARG A 519 -7.39 27.66 -5.16
N ALA A 520 -7.13 28.12 -6.39
CA ALA A 520 -7.27 27.34 -7.61
C ALA A 520 -6.32 26.13 -7.70
N ARG A 521 -5.33 26.02 -6.80
CA ARG A 521 -4.35 24.92 -6.77
C ARG A 521 -4.85 23.68 -6.02
N TYR A 522 -5.89 23.83 -5.22
CA TYR A 522 -6.39 22.78 -4.34
C TYR A 522 -7.67 22.15 -4.87
N HIS A 523 -7.83 20.85 -4.66
CA HIS A 523 -9.16 20.24 -4.62
C HIS A 523 -9.89 20.72 -3.37
N THR A 524 -11.18 21.03 -3.51
CA THR A 524 -12.02 21.64 -2.49
C THR A 524 -13.37 20.95 -2.41
N ALA A 525 -13.95 20.98 -1.22
CA ALA A 525 -15.30 20.49 -0.98
C ALA A 525 -15.98 21.32 0.10
N THR A 526 -17.31 21.43 0.01
CA THR A 526 -18.13 21.85 1.13
C THR A 526 -18.26 20.68 2.10
N VAL A 527 -17.84 20.88 3.35
CA VAL A 527 -17.72 19.83 4.37
C VAL A 527 -18.59 20.16 5.58
N VAL A 528 -18.87 19.15 6.42
CA VAL A 528 -19.40 19.36 7.77
C VAL A 528 -18.23 19.57 8.74
N THR A 529 -18.24 20.68 9.48
CA THR A 529 -17.30 20.96 10.58
C THR A 529 -18.06 21.24 11.87
N TYR A 530 -17.37 21.23 13.01
CA TYR A 530 -17.99 21.41 14.32
C TYR A 530 -17.36 22.58 15.07
N GLN A 531 -18.18 23.49 15.59
CA GLN A 531 -17.75 24.66 16.37
C GLN A 531 -18.38 24.63 17.77
N GLY A 532 -17.85 25.45 18.69
CA GLY A 532 -18.30 25.48 20.08
C GLY A 532 -17.45 24.57 20.97
N LYS A 533 -18.09 23.89 21.93
CA LYS A 533 -17.43 22.95 22.84
C LYS A 533 -17.74 21.52 22.45
N ASP A 534 -16.84 20.58 22.76
CA ASP A 534 -17.02 19.16 22.45
C ASP A 534 -18.30 18.54 23.08
N ASP A 535 -18.74 19.05 24.23
CA ASP A 535 -19.98 18.65 24.93
C ASP A 535 -21.25 19.38 24.45
N ALA A 536 -21.08 20.44 23.65
CA ALA A 536 -22.14 21.21 23.03
C ALA A 536 -21.72 21.69 21.62
N PRO A 537 -21.40 20.76 20.70
CA PRO A 537 -20.93 21.10 19.37
C PRO A 537 -22.09 21.60 18.52
N VAL A 538 -21.80 22.50 17.59
CA VAL A 538 -22.71 22.93 16.53
C VAL A 538 -22.08 22.59 15.20
N ALA A 539 -22.82 21.93 14.31
CA ALA A 539 -22.36 21.56 12.98
C ALA A 539 -22.58 22.70 11.98
N HIS A 540 -21.54 23.01 11.21
CA HIS A 540 -21.50 24.04 10.18
C HIS A 540 -21.16 23.42 8.82
N ASN A 541 -21.52 24.12 7.73
CA ASN A 541 -20.99 23.81 6.40
C ASN A 541 -20.04 24.91 5.96
N GLU A 542 -18.83 24.52 5.57
CA GLU A 542 -17.76 25.41 5.15
C GLU A 542 -16.95 24.78 4.01
N ASP A 543 -16.28 25.60 3.19
CA ASP A 543 -15.41 25.09 2.14
C ASP A 543 -13.99 24.87 2.66
N TYR A 544 -13.46 23.67 2.40
CA TYR A 544 -12.12 23.25 2.79
C TYR A 544 -11.34 22.73 1.59
N ALA A 545 -10.02 22.88 1.64
CA ALA A 545 -9.04 22.44 0.66
C ALA A 545 -8.34 21.17 1.13
N LEU A 546 -8.27 20.15 0.27
CA LEU A 546 -7.58 18.89 0.54
C LEU A 546 -6.07 19.14 0.55
N VAL A 547 -5.40 18.78 1.63
CA VAL A 547 -3.95 18.99 1.79
C VAL A 547 -3.16 17.71 1.98
N ALA A 548 -3.83 16.61 2.32
CA ALA A 548 -3.23 15.28 2.36
C ALA A 548 -4.27 14.17 2.23
N LEU A 549 -3.85 13.04 1.67
CA LEU A 549 -4.66 11.83 1.54
C LEU A 549 -3.81 10.60 1.87
N HIS A 550 -4.23 9.84 2.87
CA HIS A 550 -3.66 8.55 3.24
C HIS A 550 -4.59 7.44 2.76
N ILE A 551 -4.03 6.44 2.07
CA ILE A 551 -4.75 5.32 1.47
C ILE A 551 -4.18 4.03 2.07
N ILE A 552 -5.05 3.22 2.66
CA ILE A 552 -4.72 1.96 3.32
C ILE A 552 -5.47 0.86 2.57
N HIS A 553 -4.78 0.04 1.79
CA HIS A 553 -5.40 -0.89 0.86
C HIS A 553 -4.93 -2.33 1.12
N LYS A 554 -5.87 -3.21 1.47
CA LYS A 554 -5.63 -4.65 1.53
C LYS A 554 -5.89 -5.29 0.18
N THR A 555 -4.90 -5.99 -0.36
CA THR A 555 -5.06 -6.84 -1.54
C THR A 555 -4.75 -8.30 -1.19
N PRO A 556 -5.21 -9.28 -2.00
CA PRO A 556 -4.99 -10.70 -1.70
C PRO A 556 -3.52 -11.07 -1.47
N ASN A 557 -2.58 -10.56 -2.28
CA ASN A 557 -1.16 -10.85 -2.12
C ASN A 557 -0.44 -10.03 -1.03
N TYR A 558 -1.07 -8.95 -0.52
CA TYR A 558 -0.50 -8.05 0.48
C TYR A 558 -1.37 -8.00 1.76
N PRO A 559 -1.36 -9.08 2.58
CA PRO A 559 -2.21 -9.19 3.77
C PRO A 559 -1.84 -8.23 4.90
N THR A 560 -0.63 -7.66 4.88
CA THR A 560 -0.19 -6.58 5.78
C THR A 560 -0.59 -5.19 5.31
N PHE A 561 -1.40 -5.11 4.25
CA PHE A 561 -1.88 -3.87 3.61
C PHE A 561 -0.76 -3.07 2.95
N ILE A 562 -1.15 -2.29 1.94
CA ILE A 562 -0.31 -1.30 1.27
C ILE A 562 -0.74 0.06 1.77
N PHE A 563 0.21 0.81 2.33
CA PHE A 563 0.00 2.16 2.86
C PHE A 563 0.61 3.17 1.89
N ALA A 564 -0.18 4.10 1.38
CA ALA A 564 0.30 5.16 0.52
C ALA A 564 -0.16 6.52 1.05
N THR A 565 0.72 7.52 1.00
CA THR A 565 0.36 8.86 1.48
C THR A 565 0.70 9.92 0.46
N PHE A 566 -0.27 10.78 0.14
CA PHE A 566 -0.14 11.90 -0.78
C PHE A 566 -0.22 13.21 -0.02
N GLU A 567 0.54 14.20 -0.48
CA GLU A 567 0.57 15.55 0.09
C GLU A 567 0.43 16.62 -0.98
N HIS A 568 -0.14 17.76 -0.61
CA HIS A 568 -0.09 18.98 -1.42
C HIS A 568 1.29 19.65 -1.26
N GLU A 569 1.84 20.20 -2.35
CA GLU A 569 3.19 20.78 -2.37
C GLU A 569 3.35 22.01 -1.46
N ASP A 570 2.27 22.75 -1.22
CA ASP A 570 2.24 23.92 -0.32
C ASP A 570 2.20 23.57 1.18
N ALA A 571 2.65 22.38 1.58
CA ALA A 571 2.66 21.95 3.00
C ALA A 571 3.69 22.75 3.83
N LEU A 572 4.97 22.77 3.39
CA LEU A 572 6.05 23.48 4.10
C LEU A 572 6.49 24.78 3.46
N THR A 573 6.20 24.96 2.17
CA THR A 573 6.47 26.18 1.43
C THR A 573 5.17 26.82 0.98
N LEU A 574 5.17 28.13 0.81
CA LEU A 574 4.11 28.85 0.13
C LEU A 574 4.16 28.57 -1.37
N SER A 575 3.20 29.16 -2.08
CA SER A 575 3.02 29.01 -3.52
C SER A 575 4.24 29.38 -4.39
N ASP A 576 5.20 30.10 -3.84
CA ASP A 576 6.47 30.48 -4.49
C ASP A 576 7.55 29.36 -4.43
N GLY A 577 7.26 28.26 -3.74
CA GLY A 577 8.16 27.13 -3.54
C GLY A 577 9.37 27.41 -2.66
N LYS A 578 9.42 28.58 -1.99
CA LYS A 578 10.62 29.05 -1.26
C LYS A 578 10.29 29.56 0.13
N SER A 579 9.27 30.40 0.24
CA SER A 579 8.88 31.01 1.51
C SER A 579 8.26 29.96 2.41
N PRO A 580 8.63 29.87 3.70
CA PRO A 580 8.07 28.87 4.58
C PRO A 580 6.59 29.12 4.89
N SER A 581 5.78 28.07 4.90
CA SER A 581 4.38 28.13 5.33
C SER A 581 4.24 28.46 6.82
N GLY A 582 5.28 28.13 7.62
CA GLY A 582 5.26 28.29 9.06
C GLY A 582 4.41 27.25 9.79
N LEU A 583 4.02 26.16 9.12
CA LEU A 583 3.26 25.05 9.69
C LEU A 583 3.82 24.62 11.06
N TYR A 584 2.95 24.56 12.06
CA TYR A 584 3.31 24.20 13.43
C TYR A 584 2.21 23.36 14.08
N TYR A 585 2.55 22.74 15.21
CA TYR A 585 1.61 22.00 16.02
C TYR A 585 1.72 22.35 17.50
N ILE A 586 0.63 22.11 18.23
CA ILE A 586 0.58 22.07 19.69
C ILE A 586 0.44 20.61 20.10
N ALA A 587 1.41 20.13 20.89
CA ALA A 587 1.43 18.78 21.42
C ALA A 587 0.56 18.66 22.67
N ASN A 588 -0.17 17.56 22.81
CA ASN A 588 -0.91 17.20 24.03
C ASN A 588 -0.02 16.58 25.13
N TYR A 589 1.26 16.89 25.10
CA TYR A 589 2.27 16.42 26.04
C TYR A 589 3.34 17.48 26.18
N ASN A 590 3.97 17.54 27.35
CA ASN A 590 5.09 18.45 27.63
C ASN A 590 6.32 17.72 28.17
N GLU A 591 6.28 16.39 28.23
CA GLU A 591 7.38 15.52 28.59
C GLU A 591 7.48 14.32 27.64
N ILE A 592 8.68 13.79 27.44
CA ILE A 592 8.96 12.65 26.56
C ILE A 592 9.78 11.60 27.31
N ALA A 593 9.39 10.33 27.17
CA ALA A 593 10.11 9.19 27.72
C ALA A 593 10.42 8.14 26.63
N TYR A 594 11.60 7.53 26.70
CA TYR A 594 12.04 6.45 25.80
C TYR A 594 12.41 5.20 26.61
N PRO A 595 11.42 4.37 26.99
CA PRO A 595 11.70 3.18 27.78
C PRO A 595 12.65 2.24 27.04
N GLY A 596 13.60 1.67 27.77
CA GLY A 596 14.58 0.72 27.23
C GLY A 596 15.73 1.33 26.44
N LEU A 597 15.89 2.66 26.41
CA LEU A 597 17.06 3.35 25.82
C LEU A 597 17.87 4.06 26.92
N ASP A 598 19.21 4.01 26.81
CA ASP A 598 20.10 4.86 27.63
C ASP A 598 20.16 6.27 27.05
N THR A 599 19.20 7.10 27.45
CA THR A 599 19.10 8.47 26.94
C THR A 599 20.06 9.44 27.64
N THR A 600 20.77 9.01 28.69
CA THR A 600 21.70 9.90 29.42
C THR A 600 23.03 10.02 28.68
N ASN A 601 23.53 8.91 28.12
CA ASN A 601 24.77 8.89 27.35
C ASN A 601 24.54 8.86 25.84
N ASN A 602 23.39 8.33 25.37
CA ASN A 602 23.10 8.15 23.95
C ASN A 602 21.72 8.73 23.60
N PRO A 603 21.64 9.97 23.10
CA PRO A 603 20.37 10.55 22.71
C PRO A 603 19.71 9.70 21.61
N PRO A 604 18.38 9.51 21.65
CA PRO A 604 17.69 8.67 20.70
C PRO A 604 17.78 9.26 19.29
N THR A 605 17.94 8.39 18.29
CA THR A 605 18.07 8.78 16.88
C THR A 605 17.09 8.00 16.00
N ALA A 606 16.86 8.52 14.80
CA ALA A 606 16.25 7.80 13.69
C ALA A 606 17.22 7.77 12.52
N THR A 607 17.40 6.59 11.92
CA THR A 607 18.26 6.38 10.76
C THR A 607 17.42 5.93 9.59
N PHE A 608 17.55 6.55 8.41
CA PHE A 608 16.75 6.22 7.24
C PHE A 608 17.51 6.50 5.94
N SER A 609 17.03 5.96 4.83
CA SER A 609 17.61 6.18 3.50
C SER A 609 16.62 6.92 2.61
N ASP A 610 17.11 7.86 1.80
CA ASP A 610 16.36 8.41 0.67
C ASP A 610 16.62 7.63 -0.64
N GLY A 611 17.31 6.49 -0.56
CA GLY A 611 17.73 5.68 -1.70
C GLY A 611 19.08 6.09 -2.31
N ASN A 612 19.57 7.30 -2.02
CA ASN A 612 20.89 7.78 -2.45
C ASN A 612 21.87 7.85 -1.27
N LYS A 613 21.36 8.17 -0.07
CA LYS A 613 22.15 8.40 1.14
C LYS A 613 21.39 7.97 2.38
N THR A 614 22.13 7.47 3.36
CA THR A 614 21.64 7.25 4.73
C THR A 614 21.78 8.50 5.57
N TYR A 615 20.71 8.86 6.27
CA TYR A 615 20.61 9.96 7.21
C TYR A 615 20.45 9.42 8.63
N THR A 616 21.04 10.10 9.60
CA THR A 616 20.78 9.89 11.03
C THR A 616 20.42 11.23 11.65
N VAL A 617 19.22 11.32 12.24
CA VAL A 617 18.72 12.53 12.89
C VAL A 617 18.50 12.28 14.37
N SER A 618 18.89 13.25 15.20
CA SER A 618 18.58 13.22 16.63
C SER A 618 17.10 13.48 16.85
N LEU A 619 16.48 12.66 17.70
CA LEU A 619 15.12 12.86 18.17
C LEU A 619 15.11 13.82 19.38
N PRO A 620 13.95 14.37 19.77
CA PRO A 620 13.85 15.16 20.98
C PRO A 620 14.37 14.41 22.21
N ASN A 621 15.06 15.13 23.10
CA ASN A 621 15.60 14.56 24.33
C ASN A 621 14.48 14.04 25.25
N ALA A 622 14.81 13.07 26.08
CA ALA A 622 13.95 12.66 27.18
C ALA A 622 13.79 13.79 28.22
N GLY A 623 12.67 13.78 28.93
CA GLY A 623 12.28 14.80 29.90
C GLY A 623 11.41 15.91 29.29
N LEU A 624 11.38 17.07 29.94
CA LEU A 624 10.56 18.21 29.53
C LEU A 624 10.91 18.65 28.10
N VAL A 625 9.88 18.91 27.29
CA VAL A 625 10.04 19.40 25.92
C VAL A 625 10.81 20.74 25.95
N ALA A 626 12.00 20.72 25.35
CA ALA A 626 12.99 21.78 25.52
C ALA A 626 12.57 23.16 24.97
N THR A 627 12.86 24.21 25.74
CA THR A 627 12.55 25.62 25.48
C THR A 627 13.53 26.33 24.53
N SER A 628 14.63 25.67 24.12
CA SER A 628 15.77 26.29 23.41
C SER A 628 15.66 26.34 21.88
N LYS A 629 14.47 26.10 21.30
CA LYS A 629 14.24 26.21 19.85
C LYS A 629 13.74 27.60 19.44
N ASN A 630 13.83 27.93 18.16
CA ASN A 630 13.26 29.15 17.59
C ASN A 630 12.12 28.79 16.62
N PRO A 631 10.85 29.15 16.92
CA PRO A 631 10.40 29.84 18.13
C PRO A 631 10.56 28.97 19.40
N GLY A 632 10.61 29.63 20.55
CA GLY A 632 10.63 28.95 21.86
C GLY A 632 9.40 28.06 22.01
N VAL A 633 9.58 26.88 22.60
CA VAL A 633 8.48 25.96 22.94
C VAL A 633 8.06 26.24 24.37
N TYR A 634 6.77 26.50 24.60
CA TYR A 634 6.21 26.88 25.90
C TYR A 634 5.24 25.82 26.39
N SER A 635 5.19 25.65 27.72
CA SER A 635 4.21 24.85 28.45
C SER A 635 3.70 25.68 29.61
N ASN A 636 2.39 25.65 29.89
CA ASN A 636 1.76 26.40 30.99
C ASN A 636 2.10 27.91 30.99
N SER A 637 2.16 28.53 29.82
CA SER A 637 2.47 29.97 29.66
C SER A 637 2.26 30.45 28.22
N ASN A 638 2.28 31.77 28.00
CA ASN A 638 2.25 32.41 26.67
C ASN A 638 1.08 31.94 25.79
N GLY A 639 -0.10 31.73 26.39
CA GLY A 639 -1.30 31.25 25.70
C GLY A 639 -1.34 29.74 25.44
N ILE A 640 -0.34 28.97 25.89
CA ILE A 640 -0.33 27.51 25.80
C ILE A 640 -0.86 26.90 27.11
N PRO A 641 -1.92 26.06 27.04
CA PRO A 641 -2.48 25.38 28.20
C PRO A 641 -1.44 24.56 29.00
N GLU A 642 -1.67 24.44 30.31
CA GLU A 642 -0.87 23.56 31.19
C GLU A 642 -0.91 22.12 30.67
N GLY A 643 0.24 21.44 30.59
CA GLY A 643 0.32 20.06 30.09
C GLY A 643 0.48 19.91 28.57
N GLN A 644 0.33 21.00 27.82
CA GLN A 644 0.62 21.06 26.38
C GLN A 644 1.97 21.73 26.11
N ALA A 645 2.53 21.50 24.91
CA ALA A 645 3.75 22.16 24.45
C ALA A 645 3.62 22.72 23.04
N GLY A 646 3.99 23.99 22.85
CA GLY A 646 4.02 24.63 21.53
C GLY A 646 4.30 26.14 21.55
N PRO A 647 4.23 26.82 20.38
CA PRO A 647 4.14 26.23 19.05
C PRO A 647 5.42 25.49 18.65
N ILE A 648 5.29 24.25 18.16
CA ILE A 648 6.41 23.45 17.65
C ILE A 648 6.36 23.46 16.13
N ARG A 649 7.42 23.97 15.50
CA ARG A 649 7.52 23.99 14.03
C ARG A 649 7.58 22.58 13.47
N VAL A 650 6.76 22.30 12.46
CA VAL A 650 6.85 21.04 11.71
C VAL A 650 8.10 21.06 10.84
N VAL A 651 8.86 19.97 10.86
CA VAL A 651 10.08 19.79 10.06
C VAL A 651 9.92 18.51 9.28
N GLN A 652 10.19 18.50 7.99
CA GLN A 652 10.21 17.28 7.18
C GLN A 652 11.65 16.77 7.04
N PRO A 653 12.00 15.60 7.62
CA PRO A 653 13.23 14.92 7.28
C PRO A 653 13.18 14.44 5.81
N PRO A 654 14.33 14.29 5.12
CA PRO A 654 14.40 13.86 3.72
C PRO A 654 14.10 12.36 3.59
N THR A 655 12.84 11.99 3.81
CA THR A 655 12.37 10.60 3.88
C THR A 655 11.73 10.11 2.59
N ILE A 656 11.64 10.94 1.55
CA ILE A 656 11.11 10.48 0.25
C ILE A 656 12.19 9.62 -0.40
N TYR A 657 11.88 8.35 -0.66
CA TYR A 657 12.80 7.48 -1.36
C TYR A 657 12.94 7.85 -2.84
N SER A 658 14.14 7.73 -3.41
CA SER A 658 14.46 8.20 -4.76
C SER A 658 13.61 7.54 -5.85
N GLU A 659 13.22 6.27 -5.66
CA GLU A 659 12.29 5.58 -6.55
C GLU A 659 10.88 6.20 -6.55
N VAL A 660 10.39 6.66 -5.39
CA VAL A 660 9.11 7.40 -5.30
C VAL A 660 9.21 8.75 -6.01
N GLU A 661 10.34 9.44 -5.84
CA GLU A 661 10.58 10.70 -6.54
C GLU A 661 10.65 10.51 -8.06
N ALA A 662 11.26 9.42 -8.54
CA ALA A 662 11.26 9.06 -9.96
C ALA A 662 9.84 8.86 -10.52
N VAL A 663 8.95 8.16 -9.79
CA VAL A 663 7.55 7.98 -10.20
C VAL A 663 6.79 9.31 -10.16
N ASN A 664 6.96 10.13 -9.13
CA ASN A 664 6.37 11.47 -9.06
C ASN A 664 6.78 12.33 -10.27
N ASN A 665 8.06 12.30 -10.63
CA ASN A 665 8.59 13.03 -11.78
C ASN A 665 8.00 12.52 -13.09
N ARG A 666 7.82 11.20 -13.23
CA ARG A 666 7.16 10.61 -14.41
C ARG A 666 5.71 11.07 -14.52
N VAL A 667 4.92 10.99 -13.44
CA VAL A 667 3.52 11.44 -13.42
C VAL A 667 3.41 12.93 -13.74
N ARG A 668 4.30 13.75 -13.16
CA ARG A 668 4.39 15.19 -13.48
C ARG A 668 4.69 15.44 -14.95
N GLN A 669 5.66 14.73 -15.53
CA GLN A 669 5.99 14.84 -16.96
C GLN A 669 4.79 14.47 -17.85
N LEU A 670 4.03 13.44 -17.50
CA LEU A 670 2.83 13.04 -18.24
C LEU A 670 1.74 14.12 -18.17
N MET A 671 1.52 14.71 -16.99
CA MET A 671 0.60 15.84 -16.82
C MET A 671 1.07 17.10 -17.58
N ASP A 672 2.36 17.40 -17.57
CA ASP A 672 2.92 18.55 -18.29
C ASP A 672 2.91 18.36 -19.81
N GLY A 673 2.97 17.12 -20.28
CA GLY A 673 2.84 16.76 -21.70
C GLY A 673 1.41 16.76 -22.24
N SER A 674 0.39 16.98 -21.41
CA SER A 674 -1.03 16.93 -21.81
C SER A 674 -1.76 18.24 -21.50
N SER A 675 -2.48 18.77 -22.49
CA SER A 675 -3.29 19.99 -22.32
C SER A 675 -4.44 19.84 -21.31
N GLU A 676 -4.88 18.61 -21.06
CA GLU A 676 -5.94 18.29 -20.09
C GLU A 676 -5.58 18.74 -18.67
N PHE A 677 -4.29 18.89 -18.35
CA PHE A 677 -3.81 19.25 -17.02
C PHE A 677 -3.36 20.71 -16.89
N ASN A 678 -3.50 21.55 -17.92
CA ASN A 678 -3.00 22.94 -17.89
C ASN A 678 -3.48 23.76 -16.67
N ASN A 679 -4.72 23.51 -16.23
CA ASN A 679 -5.33 24.15 -15.06
C ASN A 679 -5.71 23.12 -13.99
N SER A 680 -5.06 21.96 -13.96
CA SER A 680 -5.46 20.87 -13.08
C SER A 680 -4.89 21.02 -11.67
N VAL A 681 -5.75 20.87 -10.67
CA VAL A 681 -5.34 20.85 -9.26
C VAL A 681 -4.39 19.70 -8.93
N TRP A 682 -4.48 18.60 -9.68
CA TRP A 682 -3.69 17.40 -9.44
C TRP A 682 -2.18 17.59 -9.66
N LYS A 683 -1.76 18.64 -10.38
CA LYS A 683 -0.34 19.01 -10.54
C LYS A 683 0.34 19.41 -9.22
N HIS A 684 -0.45 19.75 -8.20
CA HIS A 684 0.03 20.22 -6.91
C HIS A 684 0.06 19.13 -5.83
N TYR A 685 -0.29 17.88 -6.18
CA TYR A 685 -0.23 16.73 -5.29
C TYR A 685 0.90 15.79 -5.70
N ARG A 686 1.53 15.14 -4.73
CA ARG A 686 2.58 14.13 -4.96
C ARG A 686 2.51 12.99 -3.95
N LEU A 687 3.01 11.83 -4.35
CA LEU A 687 3.21 10.70 -3.44
C LEU A 687 4.38 11.01 -2.50
N LYS A 688 4.13 10.92 -1.19
CA LYS A 688 5.16 11.06 -0.17
C LYS A 688 5.98 9.78 0.00
N GLY A 689 5.34 8.63 -0.18
CA GLY A 689 5.94 7.30 -0.13
C GLY A 689 4.86 6.21 -0.01
N VAL A 690 5.31 4.95 -0.04
CA VAL A 690 4.47 3.76 0.01
C VAL A 690 5.12 2.68 0.88
N GLN A 691 4.35 1.97 1.69
CA GLN A 691 4.82 0.81 2.47
C GLN A 691 3.97 -0.40 2.08
N ALA A 692 4.58 -1.37 1.40
CA ALA A 692 3.93 -2.62 0.99
C ALA A 692 4.53 -3.85 1.70
N ILE A 693 5.84 -3.80 1.99
CA ILE A 693 6.58 -4.89 2.63
C ILE A 693 7.02 -4.46 4.04
N PRO A 694 6.63 -5.20 5.09
CA PRO A 694 7.05 -4.90 6.45
C PRO A 694 8.52 -5.24 6.69
N SER A 695 9.20 -4.43 7.52
CA SER A 695 10.63 -4.62 7.84
C SER A 695 10.99 -4.08 9.22
N SER A 696 12.08 -4.58 9.80
CA SER A 696 12.73 -3.98 10.98
C SER A 696 13.92 -3.08 10.62
N THR A 697 14.30 -3.05 9.34
CA THR A 697 15.45 -2.31 8.84
C THR A 697 15.04 -0.87 8.51
N GLN A 698 15.50 0.09 9.32
CA GLN A 698 15.07 1.48 9.18
C GLN A 698 15.51 2.18 7.87
N THR A 699 16.49 1.61 7.18
CA THR A 699 16.98 2.10 5.88
C THR A 699 16.22 1.52 4.70
N ASP A 700 15.28 0.61 4.93
CA ASP A 700 14.40 0.11 3.87
C ASP A 700 13.50 1.25 3.36
N PRO A 701 13.08 1.18 2.09
CA PRO A 701 12.32 2.25 1.45
C PRO A 701 11.09 2.68 2.28
N ASP A 702 10.96 3.99 2.48
CA ASP A 702 9.85 4.62 3.19
C ASP A 702 9.56 4.03 4.59
N TYR A 703 10.56 3.48 5.31
CA TYR A 703 10.36 2.94 6.66
C TYR A 703 9.72 3.94 7.62
N TYR A 704 10.08 5.22 7.54
CA TYR A 704 9.43 6.32 8.26
C TYR A 704 8.47 7.10 7.36
N LEU A 705 7.65 6.38 6.58
CA LEU A 705 6.57 7.01 5.80
C LEU A 705 5.71 7.83 6.75
N ALA A 706 5.75 9.14 6.53
CA ALA A 706 4.89 10.08 7.22
C ALA A 706 4.63 11.30 6.34
N ASN A 707 3.36 11.68 6.28
CA ASN A 707 2.97 12.97 5.75
C ASN A 707 2.85 13.94 6.92
N ILE A 708 3.67 14.97 6.92
CA ILE A 708 3.71 16.03 7.95
C ILE A 708 2.39 16.72 8.27
N MET A 709 1.41 16.65 7.38
CA MET A 709 0.08 17.20 7.56
C MET A 709 -0.86 16.23 8.29
N VAL A 710 -0.52 14.94 8.29
CA VAL A 710 -1.27 13.81 8.88
C VAL A 710 -0.52 13.15 10.05
N GLU A 711 0.80 13.36 10.15
CA GLU A 711 1.75 12.77 11.11
C GLU A 711 2.93 13.75 11.37
N SER A 712 2.74 14.73 12.26
CA SER A 712 3.55 15.98 12.26
C SER A 712 4.66 16.05 13.30
N SER A 713 4.55 15.28 14.39
CA SER A 713 5.41 15.44 15.57
C SER A 713 6.56 14.43 15.63
N GLN A 714 7.73 14.88 16.07
CA GLN A 714 8.85 14.04 16.49
C GLN A 714 8.92 14.02 18.04
N PRO A 715 9.24 12.89 18.70
CA PRO A 715 9.39 11.54 18.12
C PRO A 715 8.04 10.86 17.82
N GLY A 716 6.91 11.56 18.01
CA GLY A 716 5.53 11.05 17.94
C GLY A 716 5.20 10.21 16.71
N ILE A 717 4.49 10.77 15.73
CA ILE A 717 4.01 10.00 14.57
C ILE A 717 4.92 10.14 13.34
N GLN A 718 5.67 11.24 13.21
CA GLN A 718 6.45 11.48 11.99
C GLN A 718 7.66 10.55 11.82
N LEU A 719 8.39 10.29 12.91
CA LEU A 719 9.52 9.36 12.96
C LEU A 719 9.18 8.19 13.89
N PHE A 720 7.94 7.75 13.76
CA PHE A 720 7.36 6.66 14.52
C PHE A 720 8.09 5.35 14.22
N ARG A 721 8.37 4.58 15.28
CA ARG A 721 8.70 3.15 15.22
C ARG A 721 8.36 2.47 16.52
N GLY A 722 8.04 1.19 16.44
CA GLY A 722 7.66 0.39 17.60
C GLY A 722 6.31 0.85 18.14
N SER A 723 6.30 1.50 19.29
CA SER A 723 5.03 1.92 19.91
C SER A 723 5.09 3.27 20.60
N ASN A 724 3.91 3.88 20.71
CA ASN A 724 3.63 5.00 21.59
C ASN A 724 2.55 4.58 22.59
N VAL A 725 2.69 4.99 23.85
CA VAL A 725 1.59 4.85 24.83
C VAL A 725 0.54 5.93 24.52
N PHE A 726 -0.63 5.50 24.07
CA PHE A 726 -1.78 6.35 23.83
C PHE A 726 -3.03 5.77 24.49
N PRO A 727 -3.96 6.61 24.99
CA PRO A 727 -3.87 8.08 25.05
C PRO A 727 -2.75 8.56 26.00
N ILE A 728 -2.31 9.81 25.85
CA ILE A 728 -1.29 10.41 26.73
C ILE A 728 -1.75 10.30 28.20
N ARG A 729 -0.80 9.95 29.08
CA ARG A 729 -1.05 9.74 30.52
C ARG A 729 -1.34 11.08 31.21
N ASN A 730 -1.88 11.02 32.44
CA ASN A 730 -2.22 12.24 33.20
C ASN A 730 -0.97 13.02 33.65
N ASP A 731 0.21 12.43 33.52
CA ASP A 731 1.51 13.08 33.71
C ASP A 731 1.96 13.87 32.47
N ASN A 732 1.14 13.92 31.41
CA ASN A 732 1.44 14.61 30.14
C ASN A 732 2.74 14.14 29.47
N THR A 733 3.14 12.89 29.72
CA THR A 733 4.34 12.28 29.13
C THR A 733 4.01 11.44 27.89
N LEU A 734 4.63 11.76 26.75
CA LEU A 734 4.66 10.87 25.59
C LEU A 734 5.70 9.77 25.81
N THR A 735 5.25 8.53 25.96
CA THR A 735 6.15 7.37 26.07
C THR A 735 6.34 6.72 24.69
N ASN A 736 7.55 6.78 24.14
CA ASN A 736 7.94 6.30 22.81
C ASN A 736 8.80 5.03 22.93
N ALA A 737 8.16 3.85 22.92
CA ALA A 737 8.80 2.53 23.03
C ALA A 737 9.32 2.05 21.66
N ARG A 738 10.47 2.61 21.24
CA ARG A 738 11.02 2.44 19.87
C ARG A 738 11.41 1.02 19.47
N ASN A 739 11.63 0.13 20.43
CA ASN A 739 12.12 -1.23 20.18
C ASN A 739 11.02 -2.29 20.29
N GLN A 740 9.80 -1.90 20.63
CA GLN A 740 8.71 -2.86 20.76
C GLN A 740 8.31 -3.38 19.37
N PRO A 741 8.24 -4.71 19.16
CA PRO A 741 7.62 -5.28 17.97
C PRO A 741 6.16 -4.88 17.90
N ASN A 742 5.72 -4.44 16.73
CA ASN A 742 4.41 -3.83 16.53
C ASN A 742 3.67 -4.38 15.32
N ILE A 743 4.22 -5.34 14.58
CA ILE A 743 3.54 -5.99 13.45
C ILE A 743 3.82 -7.49 13.47
N ASN A 744 2.81 -8.28 13.13
CA ASN A 744 2.88 -9.74 12.93
C ASN A 744 2.88 -10.04 11.43
N VAL A 745 3.77 -10.93 10.99
CA VAL A 745 3.95 -11.26 9.57
C VAL A 745 3.96 -12.78 9.34
N PRO A 746 3.37 -13.28 8.24
CA PRO A 746 2.74 -12.51 7.14
C PRO A 746 1.39 -11.89 7.51
N ASP A 747 0.72 -12.38 8.55
CA ASP A 747 -0.48 -11.79 9.11
C ASP A 747 -0.66 -12.19 10.58
N TYR A 748 -1.79 -11.82 11.19
CA TYR A 748 -2.06 -12.10 12.60
C TYR A 748 -2.27 -13.60 12.89
N ASP A 749 -2.92 -14.35 12.00
CA ASP A 749 -3.30 -15.75 12.22
C ASP A 749 -2.16 -16.73 11.88
N HIS A 750 -1.30 -16.34 10.93
CA HIS A 750 -0.22 -17.17 10.40
C HIS A 750 1.17 -16.66 10.79
N SER A 751 1.24 -15.76 11.78
CA SER A 751 2.47 -15.07 12.16
C SER A 751 3.60 -16.05 12.51
N THR A 752 4.73 -15.96 11.81
CA THR A 752 5.96 -16.70 12.17
C THR A 752 6.96 -15.84 12.92
N GLN A 753 6.86 -14.52 12.79
CA GLN A 753 7.71 -13.55 13.47
C GLN A 753 6.95 -12.24 13.72
N SER A 754 7.48 -11.43 14.64
CA SER A 754 7.04 -10.05 14.84
C SER A 754 8.17 -9.09 14.52
N LEU A 755 7.86 -7.98 13.84
CA LEU A 755 8.85 -6.98 13.41
C LEU A 755 8.63 -5.65 14.15
N THR A 756 9.67 -4.82 14.21
CA THR A 756 9.59 -3.44 14.69
C THR A 756 9.56 -2.51 13.48
N MET A 757 8.36 -2.13 13.07
CA MET A 757 8.10 -1.32 11.88
C MET A 757 7.87 0.16 12.23
N GLY A 758 8.25 1.04 11.32
CA GLY A 758 8.05 2.49 11.41
C GLY A 758 6.95 3.03 10.51
N GLY A 759 6.71 4.34 10.60
CA GLY A 759 5.76 5.06 9.76
C GLY A 759 4.31 4.56 9.90
N CYS A 760 3.50 4.80 8.88
CA CYS A 760 2.07 4.46 8.87
C CYS A 760 1.82 2.96 9.13
N MET A 761 2.53 2.06 8.41
CA MET A 761 2.41 0.60 8.58
C MET A 761 2.76 0.16 10.00
N GLY A 762 3.78 0.75 10.61
CA GLY A 762 4.13 0.47 12.01
C GLY A 762 3.06 0.94 12.98
N CYS A 763 2.54 2.17 12.80
CA CYS A 763 1.50 2.72 13.65
C CYS A 763 0.23 1.85 13.59
N HIS A 764 -0.24 1.55 12.39
CA HIS A 764 -1.37 0.65 12.14
C HIS A 764 -1.06 -0.81 12.53
N GLY A 765 0.20 -1.21 12.53
CA GLY A 765 0.64 -2.49 13.05
C GLY A 765 0.21 -2.70 14.50
N ILE A 766 0.18 -1.65 15.34
CA ILE A 766 -0.30 -1.77 16.73
C ILE A 766 -1.77 -2.19 16.74
N ALA A 767 -2.59 -1.66 15.81
CA ALA A 767 -3.97 -2.09 15.66
C ALA A 767 -4.04 -3.58 15.30
N GLN A 768 -3.19 -4.06 14.40
CA GLN A 768 -3.12 -5.48 14.06
C GLN A 768 -2.66 -6.36 15.25
N SER A 769 -1.51 -6.05 15.83
CA SER A 769 -0.81 -6.93 16.79
C SER A 769 -1.37 -6.82 18.21
N SER A 770 -1.48 -5.60 18.75
CA SER A 770 -1.84 -5.36 20.14
C SER A 770 -3.35 -5.25 20.35
N LEU A 771 -4.06 -4.61 19.41
CA LEU A 771 -5.51 -4.40 19.50
C LEU A 771 -6.31 -5.52 18.81
N LYS A 772 -5.67 -6.32 17.94
CA LYS A 772 -6.31 -7.39 17.17
C LYS A 772 -7.40 -6.88 16.21
N GLN A 773 -7.15 -5.75 15.57
CA GLN A 773 -8.09 -5.03 14.71
C GLN A 773 -7.68 -4.99 13.23
N GLY A 774 -6.79 -5.90 12.80
CA GLY A 774 -6.50 -6.09 11.37
C GLY A 774 -6.00 -4.83 10.65
N PHE A 775 -5.13 -4.05 11.30
CA PHE A 775 -4.61 -2.74 10.86
C PHE A 775 -5.60 -1.56 10.85
N SER A 776 -6.83 -1.72 11.33
CA SER A 776 -7.82 -0.61 11.33
C SER A 776 -8.10 -0.09 12.75
N PHE A 777 -7.89 1.21 12.96
CA PHE A 777 -8.35 1.89 14.18
C PHE A 777 -9.85 2.18 14.19
N LEU A 778 -10.56 2.00 13.07
CA LEU A 778 -11.98 2.32 13.00
C LEU A 778 -12.81 1.39 13.89
N PHE A 779 -12.34 0.16 14.13
CA PHE A 779 -13.01 -0.85 14.95
C PHE A 779 -12.92 -0.59 16.47
N ASP A 780 -12.17 0.42 16.91
CA ASP A 780 -12.17 0.86 18.32
C ASP A 780 -13.58 1.25 18.79
N ALA A 781 -14.39 1.81 17.89
CA ALA A 781 -15.77 2.23 18.18
C ALA A 781 -16.69 1.09 18.64
N ILE A 782 -16.31 -0.17 18.39
CA ILE A 782 -17.11 -1.34 18.75
C ILE A 782 -16.39 -2.30 19.69
N ASN A 783 -15.19 -1.95 20.16
CA ASN A 783 -14.39 -2.82 21.01
C ASN A 783 -14.97 -2.87 22.44
N PRO A 784 -15.47 -4.01 22.92
CA PRO A 784 -16.14 -4.12 24.22
C PRO A 784 -15.21 -3.91 25.42
N MET A 785 -13.89 -4.03 25.22
CA MET A 785 -12.90 -3.76 26.28
C MET A 785 -12.63 -2.27 26.47
N LEU A 786 -13.01 -1.43 25.50
CA LEU A 786 -12.76 0.01 25.52
C LEU A 786 -14.01 0.83 25.91
N GLY A 787 -15.20 0.24 25.88
CA GLY A 787 -16.46 0.94 26.13
C GLY A 787 -17.35 0.34 27.23
N ASN A 788 -18.21 1.15 27.83
CA ASN A 788 -19.25 0.74 28.80
C ASN A 788 -20.46 0.05 28.12
N LYS A 789 -20.21 -0.91 27.22
CA LYS A 789 -21.22 -1.59 26.38
C LYS A 789 -21.96 -0.70 25.36
N GLN A 790 -21.52 0.55 25.17
CA GLN A 790 -21.98 1.42 24.09
C GLN A 790 -21.03 1.31 22.90
N THR A 791 -21.58 1.32 21.68
CA THR A 791 -20.81 1.32 20.43
C THR A 791 -21.00 2.64 19.67
N GLY A 792 -20.00 2.99 18.87
CA GLY A 792 -19.91 4.24 18.12
C GLY A 792 -18.89 5.21 18.70
N PHE A 793 -18.75 6.36 18.05
CA PHE A 793 -17.84 7.42 18.48
C PHE A 793 -18.51 8.37 19.48
N ALA A 794 -17.78 8.81 20.50
CA ALA A 794 -18.33 9.57 21.62
C ALA A 794 -19.01 10.89 21.19
N ASN A 795 -18.27 11.75 20.50
CA ASN A 795 -18.65 13.08 20.04
C ASN A 795 -17.74 13.54 18.89
N PRO A 796 -18.20 14.47 18.04
CA PRO A 796 -17.30 15.15 17.09
C PRO A 796 -16.37 16.10 17.85
N GLU A 797 -15.18 16.34 17.31
CA GLU A 797 -14.26 17.34 17.84
C GLU A 797 -14.58 18.72 17.29
N THR A 798 -14.70 19.73 18.16
CA THR A 798 -14.84 21.11 17.71
C THR A 798 -13.49 21.74 17.31
N VAL A 799 -13.55 22.63 16.33
CA VAL A 799 -12.43 23.46 15.88
C VAL A 799 -11.92 24.32 17.04
N GLY A 800 -10.60 24.37 17.20
CA GLY A 800 -9.88 25.09 18.23
C GLY A 800 -8.82 24.24 18.93
N LEU A 801 -8.12 24.87 19.86
CA LEU A 801 -7.20 24.23 20.80
C LEU A 801 -7.90 24.04 22.16
N PRO A 802 -8.37 22.83 22.50
CA PRO A 802 -8.98 22.58 23.80
C PRO A 802 -7.90 22.31 24.86
N ASP A 803 -8.31 22.18 26.13
CA ASP A 803 -7.40 21.82 27.22
C ASP A 803 -6.93 20.35 27.13
N PRO A 804 -5.85 19.95 27.83
CA PRO A 804 -5.28 18.61 27.68
C PRO A 804 -6.22 17.47 28.06
N ARG A 805 -7.15 17.69 29.01
CA ARG A 805 -8.11 16.65 29.39
C ARG A 805 -9.06 16.38 28.24
N THR A 806 -9.58 17.42 27.61
CA THR A 806 -10.40 17.28 26.40
C THR A 806 -9.60 16.66 25.25
N MET A 807 -8.35 17.08 24.99
CA MET A 807 -7.52 16.40 23.95
C MET A 807 -7.28 14.92 24.27
N LYS A 808 -7.15 14.56 25.55
CA LYS A 808 -7.04 13.16 25.98
C LYS A 808 -8.34 12.40 25.76
N GLU A 809 -9.48 13.00 26.05
CA GLU A 809 -10.81 12.42 25.75
C GLU A 809 -10.99 12.20 24.24
N ARG A 810 -10.52 13.16 23.42
CA ARG A 810 -10.45 13.00 21.96
C ARG A 810 -9.59 11.81 21.54
N ALA A 811 -8.47 11.55 22.24
CA ALA A 811 -7.60 10.41 21.96
C ALA A 811 -8.22 9.05 22.34
N LEU A 812 -9.19 9.00 23.28
CA LEU A 812 -9.82 7.74 23.71
C LEU A 812 -10.56 7.00 22.59
N LYS A 813 -10.89 7.70 21.48
CA LYS A 813 -11.50 7.08 20.29
C LYS A 813 -10.51 6.35 19.37
N TYR A 814 -9.20 6.44 19.64
CA TYR A 814 -8.12 5.72 18.96
C TYR A 814 -7.32 4.86 19.94
N SER A 815 -7.94 4.41 21.03
CA SER A 815 -7.22 3.91 22.20
C SER A 815 -6.37 2.69 21.84
N PHE A 816 -5.07 2.93 21.67
CA PHE A 816 -3.98 1.96 21.70
C PHE A 816 -3.90 1.34 23.11
N GLY A 817 -4.94 0.61 23.51
CA GLY A 817 -5.41 0.45 24.88
C GLY A 817 -4.47 -0.21 25.92
N PRO A 818 -5.02 -0.64 27.09
CA PRO A 818 -4.27 -1.15 28.24
C PRO A 818 -3.27 -2.27 27.90
N ARG A 819 -3.54 -3.07 26.87
CA ARG A 819 -2.66 -4.15 26.41
C ARG A 819 -1.33 -3.64 25.84
N ASN A 820 -1.34 -2.52 25.12
CA ASN A 820 -0.11 -1.91 24.63
C ASN A 820 0.71 -1.36 25.80
N ARG A 821 0.03 -0.78 26.80
CA ARG A 821 0.65 -0.34 28.05
C ARG A 821 1.29 -1.49 28.82
N GLU A 822 0.58 -2.59 29.05
CA GLU A 822 1.12 -3.78 29.74
C GLU A 822 2.32 -4.37 29.00
N ALA A 823 2.28 -4.42 27.67
CA ALA A 823 3.40 -4.90 26.85
C ALA A 823 4.65 -4.01 27.02
N ILE A 824 4.48 -2.69 27.00
CA ILE A 824 5.57 -1.70 27.21
C ILE A 824 6.12 -1.76 28.63
N GLU A 825 5.25 -1.79 29.65
CA GLU A 825 5.64 -1.83 31.06
C GLU A 825 6.38 -3.14 31.41
N LYS A 826 5.97 -4.28 30.83
CA LYS A 826 6.65 -5.58 31.00
C LYS A 826 8.07 -5.56 30.44
N GLU A 827 8.29 -5.01 29.24
CA GLU A 827 9.63 -4.93 28.65
C GLU A 827 10.57 -3.99 29.43
N ALA A 828 10.03 -2.87 29.92
CA ALA A 828 10.77 -1.94 30.80
C ALA A 828 11.22 -2.61 32.10
N SER A 829 10.39 -3.52 32.65
CA SER A 829 10.72 -4.27 33.88
C SER A 829 11.70 -5.42 33.67
N SER A 830 11.66 -6.11 32.52
CA SER A 830 12.51 -7.28 32.25
C SER A 830 13.99 -6.95 32.01
N ARG A 831 14.34 -5.67 31.77
CA ARG A 831 15.73 -5.22 31.62
C ARG A 831 16.28 -4.52 32.88
N GLN A 832 15.49 -4.43 33.96
CA GLN A 832 15.93 -3.88 35.26
C GLN A 832 16.42 -4.94 36.26
N THR A 833 16.41 -6.22 35.90
CA THR A 833 17.15 -7.27 36.63
C THR A 833 18.52 -7.46 35.98
N PRO A 834 19.62 -7.27 36.74
CA PRO A 834 21.00 -7.36 36.23
C PRO A 834 21.38 -8.75 35.74
#